data_AF-A0A7V9FUR0-F1
#
_entry.id   AF-A0A7V9FUR0-F1
#
_cell.length_a   1.000
_cell.length_b   1.000
_cell.length_c   1.000
_cell.angle_alpha   90.00
_cell.angle_beta   90.00
_cell.angle_gamma   90.00
#
_symmetry.space_group_name_H-M   'P 1'
#
loop_
_entity.id
_entity.type
_entity.pdbx_description
1 polymer ?
#
loop_
_entity_poly.entity_id
_entity_poly.type
_entity_poly.pdbx_seq_one_letter_code
_entity_poly.pdbx_strand_id
1 'polypeptide(L)'
;MSSAMSTNELAGSHVLLTGATGFLGQATLERLLSSYPDTHVSLLIRPRGERGATDRLRALLRKNVFRPLSERLGAEELARLVRERVTVIEGGLGSVTLPADLDVVIHGASTVSFDPPVDEAFRTNVSGVATLYEALHHGAGKAGSPHVVHISTAYVAGTRKGVVAEVALDHGVDWQLELQMALAARVDVERESRRPEVLRRALAQAGGQHAKAGPQSTAADAERLRTEWVTRRLVDYGRTRARSLGWPDVYTLTKALGERVAEQRWAQAGRPLSVVRPAIVESALRHPYPGWIDGFKMADPLIIAYGRGLLREFPGLPDSVMDVIPVDLVVNAILATAARPPATGPTYLHVSSGASNPLTFQNMYALCREYFDNHPMPDGDRGHIAPPTWRFPGSQQVELTLSAGERAAALAERVLLALPPSKRSQDWLTSLGRQQQELVQLREYADLYGVYVRAEVIYDDRRLRELHAALPAKRALDHGFDPTVIDWRTYLQDVHCPSITATVRRAGQRRARSTADHRGSPSKPVLPERTDVAAVFDLEGTIVNSNVVESYLWARLATMPRSGWLPELADLARCAPRYLYAERHDRGELLRAFLRRYAGVRADELRTLVTDVLGNALLHRVMPEATRQIRRHRAAGHRTVLITGAVDLHVEPLSVLFDEVVASRMHAKDGVLTGFLETPPLVDEARAAWLRHYAQANGLHLDRSYAYADSYSDRPLLEAVGHPQVVNPDSQLFRHARRRRWVVHRWGAHTGGLLEVLLDVTRADARAAARVGTRVDVRPGQDPQGAPR
;
A
#
# COMPACT_ATOMS: atom_id res chain seq x y z
N MET A 1 -3.44 -59.81 7.06
CA MET A 1 -4.85 -60.19 6.91
C MET A 1 -5.67 -58.92 6.87
N SER A 2 -6.43 -58.76 5.79
CA SER A 2 -7.18 -57.57 5.40
C SER A 2 -8.38 -57.33 6.32
N SER A 3 -8.31 -56.31 7.17
CA SER A 3 -9.50 -55.79 7.86
C SER A 3 -10.39 -55.09 6.81
N ALA A 4 -11.63 -55.55 6.70
CA ALA A 4 -12.61 -54.98 5.79
C ALA A 4 -12.87 -53.50 6.15
N MET A 5 -12.79 -52.65 5.13
CA MET A 5 -12.82 -51.19 5.24
C MET A 5 -14.18 -50.70 5.76
N SER A 6 -14.21 -50.01 6.90
CA SER A 6 -15.40 -49.31 7.35
C SER A 6 -15.59 -48.02 6.54
N THR A 7 -16.84 -47.60 6.34
CA THR A 7 -17.21 -46.45 5.51
C THR A 7 -16.91 -45.08 6.13
N ASN A 8 -16.25 -45.01 7.30
CA ASN A 8 -16.08 -43.77 8.06
C ASN A 8 -14.72 -43.74 8.77
N GLU A 9 -13.64 -43.50 8.00
CA GLU A 9 -12.24 -43.72 8.43
C GLU A 9 -11.71 -42.76 9.52
N LEU A 10 -12.44 -41.68 9.84
CA LEU A 10 -12.14 -40.76 10.96
C LEU A 10 -13.31 -40.69 11.97
N ALA A 11 -14.20 -41.68 11.98
CA ALA A 11 -15.37 -41.69 12.86
C ALA A 11 -14.96 -41.63 14.33
N GLY A 12 -15.56 -40.71 15.09
CA GLY A 12 -15.30 -40.54 16.51
C GLY A 12 -13.94 -39.94 16.86
N SER A 13 -13.09 -39.61 15.88
CA SER A 13 -11.75 -39.09 16.13
C SER A 13 -11.77 -37.64 16.62
N HIS A 14 -10.91 -37.33 17.58
CA HIS A 14 -10.56 -35.98 17.99
C HIS A 14 -9.39 -35.46 17.14
N VAL A 15 -9.68 -34.50 16.27
CA VAL A 15 -8.74 -33.90 15.32
C VAL A 15 -8.30 -32.52 15.79
N LEU A 16 -6.99 -32.33 15.99
CA LEU A 16 -6.40 -30.99 16.11
C LEU A 16 -6.09 -30.44 14.72
N LEU A 17 -6.66 -29.30 14.35
CA LEU A 17 -6.34 -28.58 13.12
C LEU A 17 -5.65 -27.25 13.45
N THR A 18 -4.39 -27.14 13.06
CA THR A 18 -3.65 -25.87 13.11
C THR A 18 -3.71 -25.18 11.74
N GLY A 19 -3.74 -23.85 11.74
CA GLY A 19 -3.78 -23.09 10.47
C GLY A 19 -5.17 -23.06 9.82
N ALA A 20 -6.23 -23.35 10.58
CA ALA A 20 -7.62 -23.37 10.12
C ALA A 20 -8.10 -22.07 9.46
N THR A 21 -7.44 -20.94 9.75
CA THR A 21 -7.75 -19.64 9.13
C THR A 21 -7.05 -19.41 7.78
N GLY A 22 -6.12 -20.28 7.37
CA GLY A 22 -5.47 -20.25 6.06
C GLY A 22 -6.34 -20.88 4.96
N PHE A 23 -5.90 -20.79 3.71
CA PHE A 23 -6.66 -21.30 2.55
C PHE A 23 -6.96 -22.80 2.64
N LEU A 24 -5.91 -23.61 2.78
CA LEU A 24 -6.06 -25.07 2.88
C LEU A 24 -6.75 -25.49 4.19
N GLY A 25 -6.44 -24.81 5.30
CA GLY A 25 -7.05 -25.10 6.61
C GLY A 25 -8.55 -24.82 6.64
N GLN A 26 -9.01 -23.77 5.96
CA GLN A 26 -10.44 -23.48 5.80
C GLN A 26 -11.18 -24.59 5.07
N ALA A 27 -10.63 -25.04 3.94
CA ALA A 27 -11.20 -26.12 3.15
C ALA A 27 -11.20 -27.44 3.91
N THR A 28 -10.13 -27.71 4.67
CA THR A 28 -10.03 -28.89 5.54
C THR A 28 -11.09 -28.86 6.64
N LEU A 29 -11.26 -27.71 7.31
CA LEU A 29 -12.29 -27.53 8.33
C LEU A 29 -13.69 -27.70 7.73
N GLU A 30 -13.97 -27.07 6.60
CA GLU A 30 -15.25 -27.21 5.92
C GLU A 30 -15.55 -28.68 5.60
N ARG A 31 -14.58 -29.42 5.05
CA ARG A 31 -14.73 -30.83 4.72
C ARG A 31 -14.94 -31.72 5.94
N LEU A 32 -14.23 -31.46 7.05
CA LEU A 32 -14.44 -32.15 8.34
C LEU A 32 -15.86 -31.93 8.87
N LEU A 33 -16.37 -30.70 8.78
CA LEU A 33 -17.74 -30.39 9.24
C LEU A 33 -18.80 -30.97 8.30
N SER A 34 -18.56 -30.95 6.98
CA SER A 34 -19.55 -31.33 5.96
C SER A 34 -19.69 -32.84 5.76
N SER A 35 -18.59 -33.60 5.90
CA SER A 35 -18.48 -34.98 5.40
C SER A 35 -17.99 -35.99 6.44
N TYR A 36 -17.61 -35.54 7.65
CA TYR A 36 -17.17 -36.38 8.76
C TYR A 36 -17.95 -36.02 10.03
N PRO A 37 -19.27 -36.32 10.12
CA PRO A 37 -20.15 -35.79 11.16
C PRO A 37 -19.77 -36.18 12.59
N ASP A 38 -19.03 -37.27 12.76
CA ASP A 38 -18.68 -37.82 14.07
C ASP A 38 -17.33 -37.31 14.62
N THR A 39 -16.63 -36.43 13.89
CA THR A 39 -15.35 -35.90 14.39
C THR A 39 -15.55 -34.74 15.36
N HIS A 40 -14.76 -34.72 16.44
CA HIS A 40 -14.55 -33.54 17.26
C HIS A 40 -13.30 -32.79 16.77
N VAL A 41 -13.37 -31.47 16.61
CA VAL A 41 -12.28 -30.68 15.99
C VAL A 41 -11.81 -29.60 16.95
N SER A 42 -10.57 -29.70 17.40
CA SER A 42 -9.88 -28.65 18.13
C SER A 42 -9.15 -27.71 17.16
N LEU A 43 -9.41 -26.40 17.23
CA LEU A 43 -8.82 -25.39 16.36
C LEU A 43 -7.85 -24.50 17.13
N LEU A 44 -6.57 -24.50 16.72
CA LEU A 44 -5.60 -23.53 17.23
C LEU A 44 -5.70 -22.21 16.45
N ILE A 45 -6.19 -21.15 17.09
CA ILE A 45 -6.39 -19.84 16.48
C ILE A 45 -5.67 -18.76 17.30
N ARG A 46 -4.75 -18.03 16.66
CA ARG A 46 -4.06 -16.88 17.26
C ARG A 46 -4.99 -15.68 17.39
N PRO A 47 -5.01 -14.92 18.50
CA PRO A 47 -5.72 -13.64 18.54
C PRO A 47 -5.11 -12.62 17.57
N ARG A 48 -5.89 -11.62 17.10
CA ARG A 48 -5.39 -10.55 16.21
C ARG A 48 -5.99 -9.20 16.58
N GLY A 49 -5.15 -8.31 17.14
CA GLY A 49 -5.59 -7.03 17.68
C GLY A 49 -6.58 -7.27 18.82
N GLU A 50 -7.70 -6.55 18.82
CA GLU A 50 -8.78 -6.71 19.81
C GLU A 50 -9.65 -7.97 19.58
N ARG A 51 -9.47 -8.69 18.46
CA ARG A 51 -10.28 -9.87 18.15
C ARG A 51 -9.68 -11.15 18.74
N GLY A 52 -10.38 -11.75 19.69
CA GLY A 52 -10.07 -13.06 20.24
C GLY A 52 -10.30 -14.21 19.26
N ALA A 53 -9.88 -15.42 19.64
CA ALA A 53 -9.94 -16.61 18.79
C ALA A 53 -11.37 -16.98 18.38
N THR A 54 -12.33 -16.89 19.30
CA THR A 54 -13.76 -17.17 19.04
C THR A 54 -14.37 -16.22 18.02
N ASP A 55 -14.04 -14.92 18.08
CA ASP A 55 -14.51 -13.95 17.08
C ASP A 55 -13.90 -14.20 15.71
N ARG A 56 -12.64 -14.63 15.69
CA ARG A 56 -11.99 -15.06 14.46
C ARG A 56 -12.66 -16.30 13.85
N LEU A 57 -13.08 -17.28 14.66
CA LEU A 57 -13.85 -18.43 14.18
C LEU A 57 -15.22 -18.00 13.63
N ARG A 58 -15.95 -17.11 14.31
CA ARG A 58 -17.23 -16.59 13.79
C ARG A 58 -17.06 -15.89 12.44
N ALA A 59 -15.99 -15.12 12.28
CA ALA A 59 -15.67 -14.49 11.00
C ALA A 59 -15.26 -15.51 9.92
N LEU A 60 -14.57 -16.59 10.31
CA LEU A 60 -14.17 -17.69 9.44
C LEU A 60 -15.40 -18.38 8.81
N LEU A 61 -16.40 -18.70 9.62
CA LEU A 61 -17.62 -19.41 9.19
C LEU A 61 -18.49 -18.60 8.23
N ARG A 62 -18.30 -17.28 8.15
CA ARG A 62 -18.99 -16.39 7.19
C ARG A 62 -18.30 -16.33 5.83
N LYS A 63 -17.14 -16.96 5.67
CA LYS A 63 -16.41 -16.97 4.40
C LYS A 63 -17.11 -17.86 3.38
N ASN A 64 -16.88 -17.55 2.11
CA ASN A 64 -17.50 -18.24 0.97
C ASN A 64 -17.25 -19.75 0.90
N VAL A 65 -16.23 -20.28 1.58
CA VAL A 65 -15.96 -21.73 1.65
C VAL A 65 -17.10 -22.49 2.35
N PHE A 66 -17.64 -21.92 3.43
CA PHE A 66 -18.72 -22.53 4.21
C PHE A 66 -20.11 -22.23 3.65
N ARG A 67 -20.20 -21.49 2.53
CA ARG A 67 -21.49 -21.08 1.96
C ARG A 67 -22.37 -22.28 1.60
N PRO A 68 -21.91 -23.32 0.88
CA PRO A 68 -22.76 -24.47 0.57
C PRO A 68 -23.23 -25.20 1.83
N LEU A 69 -22.33 -25.35 2.82
CA LEU A 69 -22.68 -25.98 4.10
C LEU A 69 -23.74 -25.16 4.85
N SER A 70 -23.59 -23.83 4.88
CA SER A 70 -24.54 -22.91 5.51
C SER A 70 -25.89 -22.88 4.78
N GLU A 71 -25.91 -22.96 3.45
CA GLU A 71 -27.13 -23.03 2.63
C GLU A 71 -27.87 -24.36 2.85
N ARG A 72 -27.12 -25.46 3.04
CA ARG A 72 -27.68 -26.80 3.27
C ARG A 72 -28.25 -26.98 4.68
N LEU A 73 -27.58 -26.49 5.72
CA LEU A 73 -27.97 -26.70 7.13
C LEU A 73 -28.83 -25.56 7.69
N GLY A 74 -28.65 -24.34 7.19
CA GLY A 74 -29.17 -23.14 7.85
C GLY A 74 -28.21 -22.61 8.93
N ALA A 75 -28.35 -21.32 9.26
CA ALA A 75 -27.41 -20.62 10.14
C ALA A 75 -27.46 -21.12 11.60
N GLU A 76 -28.64 -21.44 12.12
CA GLU A 76 -28.82 -21.92 13.49
C GLU A 76 -28.21 -23.31 13.68
N GLU A 77 -28.46 -24.21 12.73
CA GLU A 77 -27.95 -25.58 12.77
C GLU A 77 -26.44 -25.63 12.57
N LEU A 78 -25.88 -24.81 11.67
CA LEU A 78 -24.43 -24.65 11.55
C LEU A 78 -23.81 -24.14 12.86
N ALA A 79 -24.45 -23.16 13.52
CA ALA A 79 -23.98 -22.65 14.79
C ALA A 79 -24.07 -23.71 15.91
N ARG A 80 -25.10 -24.56 15.91
CA ARG A 80 -25.25 -25.69 16.83
C ARG A 80 -24.14 -26.72 16.61
N LEU A 81 -23.94 -27.15 15.36
CA LEU A 81 -22.90 -28.10 14.97
C LEU A 81 -21.52 -27.61 15.41
N VAL A 82 -21.19 -26.33 15.17
CA VAL A 82 -19.91 -25.75 15.60
C VAL A 82 -19.78 -25.74 17.12
N ARG A 83 -20.83 -25.40 17.88
CA ARG A 83 -20.77 -25.42 19.35
C ARG A 83 -20.55 -26.84 19.90
N GLU A 84 -21.14 -27.85 19.28
CA GLU A 84 -21.06 -29.24 19.75
C GLU A 84 -19.75 -29.92 19.33
N ARG A 85 -19.22 -29.59 18.15
CA ARG A 85 -18.09 -30.32 17.54
C ARG A 85 -16.78 -29.57 17.46
N VAL A 86 -16.76 -28.26 17.73
CA VAL A 86 -15.55 -27.44 17.55
C VAL A 86 -15.11 -26.80 18.86
N THR A 87 -13.90 -27.16 19.31
CA THR A 87 -13.23 -26.51 20.44
C THR A 87 -12.21 -25.50 19.93
N VAL A 88 -12.22 -24.28 20.45
CA VAL A 88 -11.23 -23.25 20.08
C VAL A 88 -10.15 -23.16 21.13
N ILE A 89 -8.90 -23.38 20.70
CA ILE A 89 -7.71 -23.18 21.51
C ILE A 89 -7.12 -21.82 21.11
N GLU A 90 -7.22 -20.84 22.00
CA GLU A 90 -6.62 -19.53 21.77
C GLU A 90 -5.11 -19.59 22.02
N GLY A 91 -4.31 -19.36 20.98
CA GLY A 91 -2.86 -19.45 21.09
C GLY A 91 -2.13 -19.40 19.76
N GLY A 92 -0.80 -19.27 19.85
CA GLY A 92 0.12 -19.43 18.73
C GLY A 92 0.98 -20.67 18.91
N LEU A 93 1.68 -21.08 17.85
CA LEU A 93 2.56 -22.26 17.90
C LEU A 93 3.68 -22.15 18.96
N GLY A 94 4.08 -20.94 19.38
CA GLY A 94 5.16 -20.74 20.35
C GLY A 94 4.78 -20.91 21.84
N SER A 95 3.50 -21.12 22.16
CA SER A 95 3.05 -21.42 23.52
C SER A 95 1.64 -21.96 23.44
N VAL A 96 1.48 -23.29 23.45
CA VAL A 96 0.18 -23.95 23.31
C VAL A 96 0.03 -25.10 24.32
N THR A 97 -1.12 -25.11 25.00
CA THR A 97 -1.58 -26.27 25.77
C THR A 97 -2.58 -27.02 24.90
N LEU A 98 -2.29 -28.30 24.64
CA LEU A 98 -3.11 -29.14 23.76
C LEU A 98 -3.95 -30.13 24.57
N PRO A 99 -5.13 -30.54 24.05
CA PRO A 99 -5.88 -31.64 24.62
C PRO A 99 -5.04 -32.93 24.67
N ALA A 100 -5.27 -33.76 25.69
CA ALA A 100 -4.53 -35.00 25.88
C ALA A 100 -5.13 -36.19 25.12
N ASP A 101 -6.37 -36.05 24.65
CA ASP A 101 -7.22 -37.04 23.99
C ASP A 101 -7.22 -36.88 22.46
N LEU A 102 -6.12 -36.40 21.88
CA LEU A 102 -6.01 -36.24 20.43
C LEU A 102 -5.70 -37.57 19.75
N ASP A 103 -6.47 -37.90 18.71
CA ASP A 103 -6.22 -39.05 17.83
C ASP A 103 -5.41 -38.64 16.60
N VAL A 104 -5.68 -37.45 16.07
CA VAL A 104 -5.10 -36.95 14.82
C VAL A 104 -4.71 -35.49 14.98
N VAL A 105 -3.54 -35.12 14.44
CA VAL A 105 -3.09 -33.74 14.32
C VAL A 105 -2.85 -33.42 12.86
N ILE A 106 -3.61 -32.48 12.31
CA ILE A 106 -3.37 -31.91 10.98
C ILE A 106 -2.65 -30.58 11.17
N HIS A 107 -1.34 -30.59 10.92
CA HIS A 107 -0.50 -29.42 11.07
C HIS A 107 -0.32 -28.67 9.75
N GLY A 108 -1.10 -27.58 9.56
CA GLY A 108 -1.02 -26.70 8.40
C GLY A 108 -0.72 -25.23 8.72
N ALA A 109 -0.45 -24.88 9.97
CA ALA A 109 -0.11 -23.51 10.35
C ALA A 109 1.27 -23.12 9.78
N SER A 110 1.29 -22.17 8.85
CA SER A 110 2.50 -21.69 8.21
C SER A 110 2.31 -20.29 7.61
N THR A 111 3.41 -19.61 7.29
CA THR A 111 3.40 -18.44 6.42
C THR A 111 3.62 -18.90 4.97
N VAL A 112 2.79 -18.43 4.03
CA VAL A 112 2.92 -18.70 2.58
C VAL A 112 3.56 -17.53 1.84
N SER A 113 4.15 -16.59 2.57
CA SER A 113 5.03 -15.57 1.97
C SER A 113 6.31 -16.26 1.53
N PHE A 114 6.74 -16.06 0.28
CA PHE A 114 7.98 -16.64 -0.25
C PHE A 114 9.23 -16.03 0.39
N ASP A 115 9.21 -14.71 0.59
CA ASP A 115 10.34 -13.92 1.09
C ASP A 115 9.95 -13.05 2.31
N PRO A 116 9.44 -13.64 3.41
CA PRO A 116 9.32 -12.91 4.68
C PRO A 116 10.72 -12.60 5.24
N PRO A 117 10.84 -11.65 6.18
CA PRO A 117 12.05 -11.51 6.98
C PRO A 117 12.46 -12.87 7.58
N VAL A 118 13.76 -13.18 7.50
CA VAL A 118 14.30 -14.50 7.88
C VAL A 118 13.87 -14.93 9.29
N ASP A 119 13.86 -14.00 10.24
CA ASP A 119 13.48 -14.27 11.62
C ASP A 119 12.00 -14.64 11.77
N GLU A 120 11.11 -14.03 10.97
CA GLU A 120 9.69 -14.35 10.96
C GLU A 120 9.39 -15.72 10.34
N ALA A 121 10.08 -16.07 9.26
CA ALA A 121 9.98 -17.40 8.65
C ALA A 121 10.38 -18.50 9.64
N PHE A 122 11.54 -18.36 10.26
CA PHE A 122 12.07 -19.35 11.20
C PHE A 122 11.24 -19.45 12.49
N ARG A 123 10.71 -18.34 13.02
CA ARG A 123 9.78 -18.38 14.16
C ARG A 123 8.54 -19.21 13.86
N THR A 124 7.98 -19.07 12.67
CA THR A 124 6.70 -19.71 12.32
C THR A 124 6.89 -21.18 11.93
N ASN A 125 7.83 -21.46 11.03
CA ASN A 125 7.96 -22.75 10.36
C ASN A 125 8.98 -23.70 11.01
N VAL A 126 9.83 -23.20 11.93
CA VAL A 126 10.84 -24.03 12.62
C VAL A 126 10.61 -24.03 14.12
N SER A 127 10.70 -22.86 14.77
CA SER A 127 10.50 -22.76 16.23
C SER A 127 9.08 -23.12 16.65
N GLY A 128 8.06 -22.58 15.97
CA GLY A 128 6.66 -22.93 16.25
C GLY A 128 6.36 -24.41 16.04
N VAL A 129 6.99 -25.03 15.04
CA VAL A 129 6.87 -26.47 14.80
C VAL A 129 7.51 -27.26 15.94
N ALA A 130 8.72 -26.88 16.38
CA ALA A 130 9.40 -27.53 17.50
C ALA A 130 8.56 -27.47 18.79
N THR A 131 8.02 -26.30 19.12
CA THR A 131 7.15 -26.11 20.29
C THR A 131 5.85 -26.90 20.19
N LEU A 132 5.26 -27.01 18.98
CA LEU A 132 4.08 -27.85 18.76
C LEU A 132 4.38 -29.32 19.07
N TYR A 133 5.48 -29.86 18.56
CA TYR A 133 5.86 -31.25 18.81
C TYR A 133 6.25 -31.50 20.27
N GLU A 134 6.84 -30.52 20.96
CA GLU A 134 7.08 -30.58 22.41
C GLU A 134 5.76 -30.65 23.19
N ALA A 135 4.78 -29.80 22.86
CA ALA A 135 3.45 -29.82 23.49
C ALA A 135 2.72 -31.16 23.24
N LEU A 136 2.79 -31.69 22.02
CA LEU A 136 2.27 -33.03 21.70
C LEU A 136 3.00 -34.12 22.48
N HIS A 137 4.31 -33.96 22.70
CA HIS A 137 5.09 -34.93 23.46
C HIS A 137 4.61 -35.04 24.91
N HIS A 138 4.35 -33.90 25.54
CA HIS A 138 3.82 -33.83 26.91
C HIS A 138 2.39 -34.39 27.03
N GLY A 139 1.56 -34.25 25.99
CA GLY A 139 0.18 -34.75 25.98
C GLY A 139 0.03 -36.25 25.72
N ALA A 140 0.91 -36.84 24.90
CA ALA A 140 0.79 -38.21 24.38
C ALA A 140 0.89 -39.35 25.43
N GLY A 141 1.30 -39.05 26.67
CA GLY A 141 1.48 -40.05 27.72
C GLY A 141 0.18 -40.60 28.34
N LYS A 142 -1.01 -40.04 28.03
CA LYS A 142 -2.27 -40.37 28.72
C LYS A 142 -3.27 -41.19 27.90
N ALA A 143 -3.22 -41.18 26.57
CA ALA A 143 -4.21 -41.84 25.70
C ALA A 143 -3.60 -42.56 24.46
N GLY A 144 -2.27 -42.53 24.29
CA GLY A 144 -1.59 -42.94 23.05
C GLY A 144 -1.06 -41.73 22.28
N SER A 145 -0.19 -41.97 21.29
CA SER A 145 0.36 -40.89 20.46
C SER A 145 -0.54 -40.63 19.25
N PRO A 146 -0.99 -39.37 19.02
CA PRO A 146 -1.80 -39.05 17.84
C PRO A 146 -1.03 -39.29 16.55
N HIS A 147 -1.76 -39.61 15.48
CA HIS A 147 -1.21 -39.54 14.13
C HIS A 147 -1.01 -38.08 13.70
N VAL A 148 0.23 -37.69 13.43
CA VAL A 148 0.52 -36.33 12.95
C VAL A 148 0.63 -36.34 11.42
N VAL A 149 -0.25 -35.57 10.76
CA VAL A 149 -0.15 -35.19 9.36
C VAL A 149 0.49 -33.80 9.26
N HIS A 150 1.77 -33.76 8.91
CA HIS A 150 2.53 -32.53 8.73
C HIS A 150 2.40 -32.03 7.28
N ILE A 151 1.78 -30.87 7.09
CA ILE A 151 1.61 -30.27 5.76
C ILE A 151 2.85 -29.43 5.43
N SER A 152 3.63 -29.94 4.48
CA SER A 152 4.81 -29.30 3.91
C SER A 152 4.50 -28.77 2.50
N THR A 153 5.45 -28.84 1.56
CA THR A 153 5.29 -28.46 0.15
C THR A 153 6.21 -29.28 -0.72
N ALA A 154 5.83 -29.59 -1.96
CA ALA A 154 6.69 -30.32 -2.91
C ALA A 154 8.03 -29.59 -3.15
N TYR A 155 8.02 -28.26 -3.07
CA TYR A 155 9.18 -27.39 -3.29
C TYR A 155 10.28 -27.47 -2.21
N VAL A 156 10.07 -28.24 -1.14
CA VAL A 156 11.16 -28.58 -0.19
C VAL A 156 12.28 -29.40 -0.85
N ALA A 157 12.05 -29.94 -2.04
CA ALA A 157 13.09 -30.53 -2.89
C ALA A 157 14.19 -29.53 -3.29
N GLY A 158 13.94 -28.23 -3.17
CA GLY A 158 14.92 -27.18 -3.47
C GLY A 158 15.19 -27.05 -4.97
N THR A 159 16.46 -26.81 -5.32
CA THR A 159 16.92 -26.58 -6.70
C THR A 159 17.38 -27.87 -7.42
N ARG A 160 16.97 -29.03 -6.91
CA ARG A 160 17.25 -30.33 -7.54
C ARG A 160 16.68 -30.37 -8.96
N LYS A 161 17.19 -31.29 -9.78
CA LYS A 161 16.69 -31.54 -11.13
C LYS A 161 16.31 -33.01 -11.27
N GLY A 162 15.32 -33.29 -12.11
CA GLY A 162 14.82 -34.64 -12.37
C GLY A 162 13.73 -35.07 -11.39
N VAL A 163 13.61 -36.38 -11.19
CA VAL A 163 12.53 -36.98 -10.41
C VAL A 163 12.83 -36.93 -8.92
N VAL A 164 11.90 -36.39 -8.13
CA VAL A 164 11.96 -36.33 -6.67
C VAL A 164 11.04 -37.38 -6.08
N ALA A 165 11.63 -38.36 -5.39
CA ALA A 165 10.90 -39.46 -4.76
C ALA A 165 10.18 -39.04 -3.47
N GLU A 166 9.12 -39.75 -3.12
CA GLU A 166 8.34 -39.58 -1.88
C GLU A 166 9.07 -40.18 -0.66
N VAL A 167 10.19 -39.56 -0.29
CA VAL A 167 11.06 -39.98 0.82
C VAL A 167 11.49 -38.79 1.69
N ALA A 168 12.15 -39.09 2.80
CA ALA A 168 12.80 -38.11 3.67
C ALA A 168 13.79 -37.24 2.88
N LEU A 169 13.91 -35.97 3.26
CA LEU A 169 14.84 -35.07 2.59
C LEU A 169 16.29 -35.42 2.96
N ASP A 170 17.13 -35.53 1.93
CA ASP A 170 18.56 -35.73 2.09
C ASP A 170 19.28 -34.37 2.21
N HIS A 171 19.49 -33.92 3.45
CA HIS A 171 20.31 -32.74 3.76
C HIS A 171 20.89 -32.83 5.17
N GLY A 172 22.10 -32.30 5.36
CA GLY A 172 22.80 -32.22 6.66
C GLY A 172 22.62 -30.91 7.43
N VAL A 173 21.72 -30.02 7.00
CA VAL A 173 21.51 -28.71 7.65
C VAL A 173 20.99 -28.88 9.08
N ASP A 174 21.71 -28.28 10.03
CA ASP A 174 21.30 -28.19 11.44
C ASP A 174 20.25 -27.09 11.62
N TRP A 175 18.99 -27.50 11.82
CA TRP A 175 17.88 -26.57 11.99
C TRP A 175 17.97 -25.74 13.28
N GLN A 176 18.65 -26.23 14.33
CA GLN A 176 18.77 -25.52 15.61
C GLN A 176 19.74 -24.36 15.47
N LEU A 177 20.89 -24.61 14.83
CA LEU A 177 21.85 -23.56 14.51
C LEU A 177 21.26 -22.53 13.56
N GLU A 178 20.61 -22.96 12.48
CA GLU A 178 19.98 -22.02 11.54
C GLU A 178 18.88 -21.18 12.20
N LEU A 179 18.07 -21.77 13.09
CA LEU A 179 17.09 -21.04 13.88
C LEU A 179 17.75 -19.99 14.77
N GLN A 180 18.81 -20.34 15.50
CA GLN A 180 19.55 -19.40 16.33
C GLN A 180 20.11 -18.24 15.51
N MET A 181 20.73 -18.53 14.35
CA MET A 181 21.30 -17.52 13.47
C MET A 181 20.22 -16.62 12.84
N ALA A 182 19.10 -17.18 12.41
CA ALA A 182 17.98 -16.42 11.86
C ALA A 182 17.38 -15.45 12.88
N LEU A 183 17.22 -15.87 14.14
CA LEU A 183 16.73 -15.00 15.21
C LEU A 183 17.73 -13.90 15.57
N ALA A 184 19.03 -14.22 15.59
CA ALA A 184 20.10 -13.26 15.83
C ALA A 184 20.22 -12.21 14.72
N ALA A 185 19.98 -12.60 13.46
CA ALA A 185 20.06 -11.70 12.31
C ALA A 185 19.17 -10.45 12.45
N ARG A 186 17.99 -10.56 13.07
CA ARG A 186 17.14 -9.38 13.36
C ARG A 186 17.86 -8.36 14.24
N VAL A 187 18.51 -8.83 15.30
CA VAL A 187 19.23 -7.97 16.25
C VAL A 187 20.42 -7.32 15.56
N ASP A 188 21.16 -8.08 14.75
CA ASP A 188 22.34 -7.59 14.05
C ASP A 188 21.98 -6.56 12.97
N VAL A 189 20.95 -6.82 12.16
CA VAL A 189 20.46 -5.87 11.15
C VAL A 189 19.91 -4.60 11.82
N GLU A 190 19.22 -4.72 12.95
CA GLU A 190 18.76 -3.55 13.71
C GLU A 190 19.95 -2.72 14.22
N ARG A 191 21.02 -3.36 14.72
CA ARG A 191 22.27 -2.66 15.10
C ARG A 191 22.93 -1.99 13.90
N GLU A 192 23.02 -2.68 12.76
CA GLU A 192 23.58 -2.15 11.52
C GLU A 192 22.81 -0.92 11.02
N SER A 193 21.47 -0.98 11.08
CA SER A 193 20.60 0.10 10.61
C SER A 193 20.77 1.43 11.36
N ARG A 194 21.31 1.37 12.59
CA ARG A 194 21.56 2.54 13.45
C ARG A 194 22.99 3.05 13.36
N ARG A 195 23.83 2.46 12.51
CA ARG A 195 25.18 2.99 12.26
C ARG A 195 25.09 4.36 11.59
N PRO A 196 25.99 5.30 11.92
CA PRO A 196 25.97 6.65 11.35
C PRO A 196 25.92 6.68 9.82
N GLU A 197 26.56 5.73 9.13
CA GLU A 197 26.61 5.65 7.67
C GLU A 197 25.22 5.37 7.06
N VAL A 198 24.45 4.48 7.68
CA VAL A 198 23.10 4.13 7.23
C VAL A 198 22.13 5.27 7.54
N LEU A 199 22.21 5.83 8.75
CA LEU A 199 21.37 6.96 9.16
C LEU A 199 21.64 8.20 8.31
N ARG A 200 22.90 8.52 8.01
CA ARG A 200 23.26 9.64 7.11
C ARG A 200 22.66 9.45 5.71
N ARG A 201 22.66 8.23 5.17
CA ARG A 201 22.00 7.93 3.88
C ARG A 201 20.49 8.09 3.95
N ALA A 202 19.85 7.58 5.00
CA ALA A 202 18.41 7.72 5.21
C ALA A 202 18.00 9.20 5.35
N LEU A 203 18.77 9.98 6.13
CA LEU A 203 18.57 11.42 6.29
C LEU A 203 18.80 12.18 4.98
N ALA A 204 19.84 11.87 4.22
CA ALA A 204 20.10 12.50 2.92
C ALA A 204 18.98 12.20 1.91
N GLN A 205 18.49 10.96 1.88
CA GLN A 205 17.36 10.58 1.04
C GLN A 205 16.06 11.27 1.47
N ALA A 206 15.78 11.32 2.78
CA ALA A 206 14.62 12.02 3.32
C ALA A 206 14.69 13.53 3.04
N GLY A 207 15.84 14.17 3.26
CA GLY A 207 16.05 15.58 3.01
C GLY A 207 15.96 15.95 1.53
N GLY A 208 16.55 15.14 0.64
CA GLY A 208 16.46 15.38 -0.81
C GLY A 208 15.02 15.27 -1.36
N GLN A 209 14.16 14.48 -0.72
CA GLN A 209 12.77 14.31 -1.14
C GLN A 209 11.82 15.30 -0.45
N HIS A 210 12.05 15.61 0.84
CA HIS A 210 11.03 16.21 1.71
C HIS A 210 11.55 17.31 2.65
N ALA A 211 12.74 17.87 2.44
CA ALA A 211 13.29 18.93 3.33
C ALA A 211 12.31 20.10 3.55
N LYS A 212 11.54 20.47 2.53
CA LYS A 212 10.51 21.53 2.60
C LYS A 212 9.43 21.29 3.65
N ALA A 213 9.20 20.05 4.08
CA ALA A 213 8.19 19.71 5.07
C ALA A 213 8.69 19.86 6.53
N GLY A 214 9.96 20.24 6.71
CA GLY A 214 10.59 20.53 8.00
C GLY A 214 11.43 19.39 8.62
N PRO A 215 12.14 19.68 9.73
CA PRO A 215 13.08 18.75 10.34
C PRO A 215 12.45 17.48 10.95
N GLN A 216 11.30 17.58 11.62
CA GLN A 216 10.65 16.42 12.27
C GLN A 216 10.03 15.47 11.24
N SER A 217 9.43 16.02 10.20
CA SER A 217 8.96 15.34 8.99
C SER A 217 10.09 14.59 8.32
N THR A 218 11.25 15.23 8.18
CA THR A 218 12.44 14.62 7.61
C THR A 218 12.96 13.49 8.49
N ALA A 219 12.98 13.67 9.82
CA ALA A 219 13.39 12.63 10.77
C ALA A 219 12.45 11.42 10.76
N ALA A 220 11.13 11.64 10.75
CA ALA A 220 10.13 10.58 10.66
C ALA A 220 10.22 9.81 9.32
N ASP A 221 10.45 10.52 8.22
CA ASP A 221 10.68 9.91 6.91
C ASP A 221 11.97 9.09 6.89
N ALA A 222 13.04 9.58 7.50
CA ALA A 222 14.30 8.83 7.64
C ALA A 222 14.12 7.56 8.48
N GLU A 223 13.33 7.61 9.56
CA GLU A 223 13.03 6.43 10.39
C GLU A 223 12.19 5.38 9.65
N ARG A 224 11.23 5.82 8.84
CA ARG A 224 10.49 4.92 7.95
C ARG A 224 11.42 4.25 6.94
N LEU A 225 12.27 5.02 6.27
CA LEU A 225 13.25 4.49 5.31
C LEU A 225 14.23 3.50 5.98
N ARG A 226 14.64 3.75 7.23
CA ARG A 226 15.45 2.83 8.02
C ARG A 226 14.71 1.52 8.29
N THR A 227 13.45 1.59 8.72
CA THR A 227 12.63 0.41 8.99
C THR A 227 12.39 -0.43 7.72
N GLU A 228 12.12 0.22 6.59
CA GLU A 228 12.03 -0.44 5.28
C GLU A 228 13.37 -1.07 4.85
N TRP A 229 14.50 -0.42 5.17
CA TRP A 229 15.83 -0.97 4.95
C TRP A 229 16.06 -2.23 5.78
N VAL A 230 15.69 -2.24 7.07
CA VAL A 230 15.79 -3.43 7.95
C VAL A 230 15.01 -4.60 7.36
N THR A 231 13.75 -4.38 6.97
CA THR A 231 12.91 -5.42 6.36
C THR A 231 13.56 -5.98 5.10
N ARG A 232 13.99 -5.11 4.16
CA ARG A 232 14.66 -5.55 2.93
C ARG A 232 15.93 -6.33 3.21
N ARG A 233 16.73 -5.92 4.20
CA ARG A 233 17.98 -6.59 4.56
C ARG A 233 17.75 -7.99 5.13
N LEU A 234 16.70 -8.18 5.92
CA LEU A 234 16.35 -9.50 6.47
C LEU A 234 15.75 -10.44 5.43
N VAL A 235 15.00 -9.90 4.47
CA VAL A 235 14.55 -10.66 3.29
C VAL A 235 15.76 -11.12 2.47
N ASP A 236 16.68 -10.21 2.16
CA ASP A 236 17.92 -10.50 1.43
C ASP A 236 18.79 -11.55 2.16
N TYR A 237 18.91 -11.43 3.48
CA TYR A 237 19.60 -12.43 4.32
C TYR A 237 18.98 -13.82 4.18
N GLY A 238 17.65 -13.93 4.36
CA GLY A 238 16.94 -15.21 4.28
C GLY A 238 17.02 -15.83 2.89
N ARG A 239 16.80 -15.02 1.85
CA ARG A 239 16.86 -15.45 0.44
C ARG A 239 18.26 -15.93 0.08
N THR A 240 19.30 -15.18 0.43
CA THR A 240 20.69 -15.54 0.13
C THR A 240 21.10 -16.81 0.88
N ARG A 241 20.72 -16.93 2.16
CA ARG A 241 21.01 -18.12 2.96
C ARG A 241 20.33 -19.36 2.38
N ALA A 242 19.05 -19.29 2.04
CA ALA A 242 18.33 -20.39 1.40
C ALA A 242 19.00 -20.84 0.10
N ARG A 243 19.35 -19.90 -0.78
CA ARG A 243 20.04 -20.20 -2.04
C ARG A 243 21.40 -20.84 -1.83
N SER A 244 22.17 -20.37 -0.86
CA SER A 244 23.47 -20.98 -0.51
C SER A 244 23.35 -22.43 -0.06
N LEU A 245 22.19 -22.82 0.46
CA LEU A 245 21.90 -24.17 0.95
C LEU A 245 21.17 -25.03 -0.10
N GLY A 246 20.88 -24.48 -1.28
CA GLY A 246 20.23 -25.20 -2.38
C GLY A 246 18.70 -25.06 -2.43
N TRP A 247 18.09 -24.17 -1.62
CA TRP A 247 16.66 -23.84 -1.69
C TRP A 247 16.41 -22.51 -2.41
N PRO A 248 15.32 -22.37 -3.18
CA PRO A 248 15.07 -21.17 -3.97
C PRO A 248 14.80 -19.93 -3.11
N ASP A 249 14.16 -20.11 -1.96
CA ASP A 249 13.75 -19.05 -1.04
C ASP A 249 13.66 -19.53 0.43
N VAL A 250 13.44 -18.59 1.34
CA VAL A 250 13.40 -18.88 2.79
C VAL A 250 12.17 -19.69 3.18
N TYR A 251 11.07 -19.59 2.44
CA TYR A 251 9.86 -20.37 2.68
C TYR A 251 10.13 -21.87 2.51
N THR A 252 10.67 -22.27 1.36
CA THR A 252 11.01 -23.66 1.04
C THR A 252 12.07 -24.23 1.97
N LEU A 253 13.10 -23.44 2.31
CA LEU A 253 14.09 -23.81 3.33
C LEU A 253 13.43 -24.10 4.68
N THR A 254 12.62 -23.18 5.20
CA THR A 254 12.04 -23.35 6.53
C THR A 254 10.99 -24.45 6.60
N LYS A 255 10.31 -24.77 5.48
CA LYS A 255 9.47 -25.96 5.37
C LYS A 255 10.28 -27.26 5.42
N ALA A 256 11.41 -27.33 4.72
CA ALA A 256 12.31 -28.47 4.79
C ALA A 256 12.86 -28.69 6.22
N LEU A 257 13.25 -27.60 6.90
CA LEU A 257 13.66 -27.67 8.30
C LEU A 257 12.50 -28.07 9.23
N GLY A 258 11.28 -27.63 8.95
CA GLY A 258 10.07 -28.07 9.67
C GLY A 258 9.81 -29.58 9.56
N GLU A 259 10.05 -30.18 8.38
CA GLU A 259 10.03 -31.64 8.22
C GLU A 259 11.11 -32.30 9.08
N ARG A 260 12.34 -31.76 9.09
CA ARG A 260 13.43 -32.29 9.92
C ARG A 260 13.10 -32.23 11.42
N VAL A 261 12.46 -31.15 11.87
CA VAL A 261 11.97 -31.03 13.24
C VAL A 261 10.95 -32.12 13.55
N ALA A 262 9.97 -32.34 12.66
CA ALA A 262 8.97 -33.40 12.82
C ALA A 262 9.60 -34.79 12.91
N GLU A 263 10.56 -35.09 12.04
CA GLU A 263 11.29 -36.35 12.05
C GLU A 263 12.03 -36.57 13.38
N GLN A 264 12.80 -35.57 13.82
CA GLN A 264 13.64 -35.69 15.02
C GLN A 264 12.85 -35.65 16.33
N ARG A 265 11.81 -34.81 16.42
CA ARG A 265 11.04 -34.64 17.67
C ARG A 265 9.86 -35.60 17.81
N TRP A 266 9.42 -36.23 16.71
CA TRP A 266 8.24 -37.10 16.72
C TRP A 266 8.54 -38.50 16.19
N ALA A 267 8.97 -38.63 14.94
CA ALA A 267 9.11 -39.92 14.29
C ALA A 267 10.22 -40.79 14.92
N GLN A 268 11.34 -40.18 15.34
CA GLN A 268 12.42 -40.88 16.05
C GLN A 268 11.98 -41.49 17.39
N ALA A 269 10.90 -40.98 18.00
CA ALA A 269 10.29 -41.57 19.19
C ALA A 269 9.33 -42.74 18.87
N GLY A 270 9.32 -43.24 17.63
CA GLY A 270 8.45 -44.33 17.18
C GLY A 270 6.98 -43.93 16.98
N ARG A 271 6.69 -42.62 16.89
CA ARG A 271 5.32 -42.09 16.80
C ARG A 271 4.88 -41.89 15.34
N PRO A 272 3.59 -42.11 15.01
CA PRO A 272 3.11 -42.05 13.64
C PRO A 272 3.20 -40.63 13.06
N LEU A 273 3.91 -40.50 11.94
CA LEU A 273 4.11 -39.25 11.20
C LEU A 273 3.88 -39.47 9.70
N SER A 274 2.97 -38.69 9.12
CA SER A 274 2.86 -38.55 7.67
C SER A 274 3.20 -37.12 7.26
N VAL A 275 4.04 -36.94 6.26
CA VAL A 275 4.37 -35.65 5.66
C VAL A 275 3.69 -35.55 4.30
N VAL A 276 2.76 -34.61 4.17
CA VAL A 276 2.05 -34.35 2.93
C VAL A 276 2.67 -33.10 2.29
N ARG A 277 3.10 -33.23 1.03
CA ARG A 277 3.80 -32.18 0.27
C ARG A 277 2.96 -31.79 -0.97
N PRO A 278 2.01 -30.85 -0.83
CA PRO A 278 1.27 -30.33 -1.97
C PRO A 278 2.17 -29.51 -2.91
N ALA A 279 1.87 -29.56 -4.20
CA ALA A 279 2.42 -28.64 -5.19
C ALA A 279 1.71 -27.26 -5.13
N ILE A 280 1.63 -26.52 -6.24
CA ILE A 280 0.94 -25.22 -6.26
C ILE A 280 -0.57 -25.46 -6.12
N VAL A 281 -1.11 -25.11 -4.94
CA VAL A 281 -2.52 -25.34 -4.64
C VAL A 281 -3.37 -24.19 -5.18
N GLU A 282 -4.26 -24.51 -6.14
CA GLU A 282 -5.16 -23.56 -6.79
C GLU A 282 -6.65 -23.86 -6.51
N SER A 283 -7.55 -23.14 -7.19
CA SER A 283 -9.00 -23.20 -6.95
C SER A 283 -9.56 -24.62 -6.96
N ALA A 284 -10.62 -24.85 -6.18
CA ALA A 284 -11.29 -26.15 -6.13
C ALA A 284 -11.77 -26.61 -7.51
N LEU A 285 -11.57 -27.89 -7.81
CA LEU A 285 -12.12 -28.53 -9.00
C LEU A 285 -13.62 -28.79 -8.82
N ARG A 286 -14.02 -29.31 -7.65
CA ARG A 286 -15.40 -29.72 -7.34
C ARG A 286 -15.88 -29.21 -5.99
N HIS A 287 -15.11 -29.40 -4.91
CA HIS A 287 -15.58 -29.15 -3.54
C HIS A 287 -14.84 -27.97 -2.88
N PRO A 288 -15.49 -27.05 -2.13
CA PRO A 288 -16.92 -26.99 -1.80
C PRO A 288 -17.81 -26.60 -2.99
N TYR A 289 -17.23 -25.96 -4.02
CA TYR A 289 -17.82 -25.76 -5.33
C TYR A 289 -16.70 -25.45 -6.34
N PRO A 290 -16.92 -25.69 -7.65
CA PRO A 290 -15.92 -25.39 -8.67
C PRO A 290 -15.50 -23.92 -8.63
N GLY A 291 -14.19 -23.68 -8.63
CA GLY A 291 -13.61 -22.34 -8.69
C GLY A 291 -13.47 -21.65 -7.34
N TRP A 292 -13.83 -22.30 -6.23
CA TRP A 292 -13.61 -21.72 -4.91
C TRP A 292 -12.11 -21.48 -4.65
N ILE A 293 -11.77 -20.24 -4.30
CA ILE A 293 -10.41 -19.80 -3.97
C ILE A 293 -10.48 -18.65 -2.96
N ASP A 294 -9.62 -18.63 -1.93
CA ASP A 294 -9.61 -17.59 -0.89
C ASP A 294 -8.48 -16.57 -1.12
N GLY A 295 -8.75 -15.53 -1.90
CA GLY A 295 -7.75 -14.54 -2.31
C GLY A 295 -6.75 -15.07 -3.35
N PHE A 296 -5.84 -14.22 -3.80
CA PHE A 296 -4.88 -14.60 -4.83
C PHE A 296 -3.83 -15.59 -4.30
N LYS A 297 -3.56 -16.63 -5.09
CA LYS A 297 -2.56 -17.68 -4.86
C LYS A 297 -1.32 -17.44 -5.70
N MET A 298 -0.54 -18.50 -5.94
CA MET A 298 0.75 -18.37 -6.60
C MET A 298 0.54 -17.96 -8.06
N ALA A 299 -0.29 -18.68 -8.82
CA ALA A 299 -0.44 -18.43 -10.25
C ALA A 299 -1.31 -17.20 -10.56
N ASP A 300 -2.31 -16.90 -9.72
CA ASP A 300 -3.32 -15.88 -10.03
C ASP A 300 -2.76 -14.49 -10.37
N PRO A 301 -1.80 -13.91 -9.61
CA PRO A 301 -1.26 -12.59 -9.94
C PRO A 301 -0.57 -12.58 -11.30
N LEU A 302 0.11 -13.67 -11.68
CA LEU A 302 0.73 -13.83 -12.98
C LEU A 302 -0.33 -13.90 -14.10
N ILE A 303 -1.36 -14.73 -13.92
CA ILE A 303 -2.46 -14.89 -14.89
C ILE A 303 -3.22 -13.55 -15.07
N ILE A 304 -3.50 -12.84 -13.99
CA ILE A 304 -4.20 -11.54 -14.03
C ILE A 304 -3.33 -10.46 -14.64
N ALA A 305 -2.04 -10.40 -14.28
CA ALA A 305 -1.12 -9.43 -14.87
C ALA A 305 -0.95 -9.66 -16.38
N TYR A 306 -0.95 -10.93 -16.81
CA TYR A 306 -0.98 -11.30 -18.22
C TYR A 306 -2.27 -10.82 -18.91
N GLY A 307 -3.44 -11.17 -18.36
CA GLY A 307 -4.73 -10.76 -18.92
C GLY A 307 -4.95 -9.24 -18.93
N ARG A 308 -4.24 -8.49 -18.08
CA ARG A 308 -4.22 -7.02 -18.07
C ARG A 308 -3.15 -6.41 -18.96
N GLY A 309 -2.43 -7.21 -19.75
CA GLY A 309 -1.40 -6.74 -20.68
C GLY A 309 -0.16 -6.12 -20.00
N LEU A 310 0.01 -6.35 -18.69
CA LEU A 310 1.15 -5.81 -17.93
C LEU A 310 2.43 -6.59 -18.26
N LEU A 311 2.32 -7.91 -18.39
CA LEU A 311 3.42 -8.83 -18.69
C LEU A 311 3.60 -9.03 -20.18
N ARG A 312 4.44 -8.21 -20.82
CA ARG A 312 4.75 -8.37 -22.26
C ARG A 312 5.61 -9.60 -22.55
N GLU A 313 6.54 -9.90 -21.65
CA GLU A 313 7.43 -11.06 -21.68
C GLU A 313 7.64 -11.58 -20.26
N PHE A 314 7.98 -12.86 -20.13
CA PHE A 314 8.19 -13.51 -18.83
C PHE A 314 9.27 -14.60 -18.91
N PRO A 315 10.20 -14.69 -17.93
CA PRO A 315 11.39 -15.55 -18.01
C PRO A 315 11.10 -17.01 -17.56
N GLY A 316 10.13 -17.66 -18.20
CA GLY A 316 9.80 -19.07 -17.96
C GLY A 316 10.39 -20.00 -19.01
N LEU A 317 10.69 -21.25 -18.62
CA LEU A 317 11.00 -22.32 -19.57
C LEU A 317 9.67 -22.89 -20.09
N PRO A 318 9.43 -22.89 -21.42
CA PRO A 318 8.14 -23.29 -21.98
C PRO A 318 7.79 -24.77 -21.73
N ASP A 319 8.82 -25.61 -21.64
CA ASP A 319 8.78 -27.06 -21.43
C ASP A 319 8.78 -27.47 -19.95
N SER A 320 9.08 -26.56 -19.03
CA SER A 320 8.97 -26.82 -17.59
C SER A 320 7.53 -27.15 -17.20
N VAL A 321 7.38 -28.19 -16.37
CA VAL A 321 6.09 -28.57 -15.80
C VAL A 321 5.75 -27.61 -14.66
N MET A 322 4.63 -26.91 -14.80
CA MET A 322 4.04 -26.13 -13.72
C MET A 322 3.13 -27.04 -12.91
N ASP A 323 3.60 -27.47 -11.74
CA ASP A 323 2.88 -28.44 -10.93
C ASP A 323 1.76 -27.77 -10.12
N VAL A 324 0.55 -27.80 -10.70
CA VAL A 324 -0.69 -27.24 -10.14
C VAL A 324 -1.57 -28.38 -9.61
N ILE A 325 -2.21 -28.17 -8.47
CA ILE A 325 -3.17 -29.14 -7.91
C ILE A 325 -4.40 -28.40 -7.32
N PRO A 326 -5.63 -28.81 -7.64
CA PRO A 326 -6.83 -28.25 -7.02
C PRO A 326 -6.90 -28.52 -5.51
N VAL A 327 -7.32 -27.51 -4.74
CA VAL A 327 -7.36 -27.57 -3.27
C VAL A 327 -8.20 -28.73 -2.70
N ASP A 328 -9.27 -29.14 -3.37
CA ASP A 328 -10.11 -30.25 -2.94
C ASP A 328 -9.42 -31.60 -3.03
N LEU A 329 -8.61 -31.84 -4.07
CA LEU A 329 -7.79 -33.05 -4.14
C LEU A 329 -6.76 -33.08 -3.00
N VAL A 330 -6.17 -31.92 -2.67
CA VAL A 330 -5.24 -31.80 -1.54
C VAL A 330 -5.91 -32.07 -0.20
N VAL A 331 -7.08 -31.50 0.04
CA VAL A 331 -7.86 -31.74 1.28
C VAL A 331 -8.24 -33.22 1.39
N ASN A 332 -8.71 -33.83 0.30
CA ASN A 332 -9.09 -35.24 0.30
C ASN A 332 -7.87 -36.14 0.59
N ALA A 333 -6.71 -35.85 0.00
CA ALA A 333 -5.47 -36.58 0.26
C ALA A 333 -5.01 -36.43 1.72
N ILE A 334 -5.11 -35.23 2.30
CA ILE A 334 -4.79 -34.98 3.72
C ILE A 334 -5.68 -35.82 4.64
N LEU A 335 -6.99 -35.84 4.39
CA LEU A 335 -7.95 -36.56 5.22
C LEU A 335 -7.81 -38.08 5.08
N ALA A 336 -7.56 -38.58 3.86
CA ALA A 336 -7.27 -39.99 3.62
C ALA A 336 -5.94 -40.42 4.26
N THR A 337 -4.94 -39.53 4.28
CA THR A 337 -3.68 -39.76 5.00
C THR A 337 -3.94 -39.79 6.50
N ALA A 338 -4.67 -38.81 7.04
CA ALA A 338 -5.01 -38.73 8.47
C ALA A 338 -5.67 -40.00 8.99
N ALA A 339 -6.57 -40.58 8.21
CA ALA A 339 -7.26 -41.84 8.48
C ALA A 339 -6.34 -43.08 8.51
N ARG A 340 -5.10 -42.98 8.03
CA ARG A 340 -4.20 -44.13 7.82
C ARG A 340 -2.84 -43.88 8.46
N PRO A 341 -2.72 -44.00 9.79
CA PRO A 341 -1.44 -43.88 10.47
C PRO A 341 -0.42 -44.88 9.90
N PRO A 342 0.82 -44.46 9.65
CA PRO A 342 1.85 -45.36 9.15
C PRO A 342 2.23 -46.39 10.21
N ALA A 343 2.43 -47.64 9.78
CA ALA A 343 2.81 -48.73 10.68
C ALA A 343 4.29 -48.67 11.09
N THR A 344 5.18 -48.23 10.21
CA THR A 344 6.63 -48.18 10.45
C THR A 344 7.24 -46.92 9.85
N GLY A 345 7.88 -46.12 10.71
CA GLY A 345 8.58 -44.90 10.31
C GLY A 345 7.66 -43.83 9.72
N PRO A 346 8.24 -42.70 9.29
CA PRO A 346 7.48 -41.64 8.65
C PRO A 346 7.13 -41.99 7.19
N THR A 347 5.94 -41.59 6.76
CA THR A 347 5.52 -41.64 5.35
C THR A 347 5.55 -40.25 4.72
N TYR A 348 5.90 -40.18 3.45
CA TYR A 348 5.93 -38.94 2.67
C TYR A 348 5.02 -39.13 1.46
N LEU A 349 4.27 -38.10 1.10
CA LEU A 349 3.39 -38.09 -0.06
C LEU A 349 3.51 -36.76 -0.81
N HIS A 350 3.71 -36.79 -2.12
CA HIS A 350 3.53 -35.60 -2.95
C HIS A 350 2.09 -35.55 -3.44
N VAL A 351 1.45 -34.39 -3.24
CA VAL A 351 0.13 -34.12 -3.83
C VAL A 351 0.34 -33.17 -4.99
N SER A 352 0.66 -33.76 -6.13
CA SER A 352 1.11 -33.09 -7.36
C SER A 352 0.39 -33.68 -8.57
N SER A 353 0.38 -32.94 -9.67
CA SER A 353 -0.07 -33.42 -10.97
C SER A 353 1.08 -33.70 -11.93
N GLY A 354 2.28 -33.17 -11.69
CA GLY A 354 3.35 -33.12 -12.68
C GLY A 354 3.81 -34.48 -13.23
N ALA A 355 3.82 -35.54 -12.42
CA ALA A 355 4.21 -36.88 -12.88
C ALA A 355 3.11 -37.61 -13.67
N SER A 356 1.86 -37.55 -13.22
CA SER A 356 0.75 -38.33 -13.82
C SER A 356 -0.09 -37.55 -14.84
N ASN A 357 -0.16 -36.22 -14.74
CA ASN A 357 -0.96 -35.36 -15.60
C ASN A 357 -0.26 -33.99 -15.81
N PRO A 358 0.87 -33.95 -16.53
CA PRO A 358 1.72 -32.77 -16.61
C PRO A 358 1.05 -31.57 -17.31
N LEU A 359 1.14 -30.40 -16.68
CA LEU A 359 0.81 -29.11 -17.29
C LEU A 359 2.11 -28.34 -17.58
N THR A 360 2.54 -28.28 -18.84
CA THR A 360 3.70 -27.46 -19.21
C THR A 360 3.35 -25.96 -19.15
N PHE A 361 4.37 -25.13 -18.91
CA PHE A 361 4.16 -23.67 -18.86
C PHE A 361 3.64 -23.13 -20.20
N GLN A 362 4.11 -23.66 -21.33
CA GLN A 362 3.58 -23.34 -22.65
C GLN A 362 2.10 -23.68 -22.80
N ASN A 363 1.67 -24.87 -22.34
CA ASN A 363 0.26 -25.28 -22.43
C ASN A 363 -0.62 -24.41 -21.54
N MET A 364 -0.18 -24.13 -20.31
CA MET A 364 -0.89 -23.21 -19.41
C MET A 364 -1.02 -21.82 -20.04
N TYR A 365 0.06 -21.29 -20.62
CA TYR A 365 0.06 -20.02 -21.33
C TYR A 365 -0.94 -20.02 -22.50
N ALA A 366 -0.94 -21.06 -23.33
CA ALA A 366 -1.83 -21.17 -24.48
C ALA A 366 -3.31 -21.18 -24.05
N LEU A 367 -3.65 -21.96 -23.01
CA LEU A 367 -5.02 -22.05 -22.48
C LEU A 367 -5.47 -20.73 -21.84
N CYS A 368 -4.60 -20.06 -21.07
CA CYS A 368 -4.87 -18.74 -20.51
C CYS A 368 -5.02 -17.67 -21.59
N ARG A 369 -4.20 -17.71 -22.64
CA ARG A 369 -4.33 -16.81 -23.80
C ARG A 369 -5.69 -16.99 -24.47
N GLU A 370 -6.04 -18.22 -24.82
CA GLU A 370 -7.33 -18.54 -25.45
C GLU A 370 -8.51 -18.05 -24.59
N TYR A 371 -8.43 -18.23 -23.26
CA TYR A 371 -9.42 -17.69 -22.34
C TYR A 371 -9.55 -16.15 -22.45
N PHE A 372 -8.43 -15.41 -22.41
CA PHE A 372 -8.45 -13.96 -22.46
C PHE A 372 -8.74 -13.38 -23.86
N ASP A 373 -8.46 -14.12 -24.92
CA ASP A 373 -8.88 -13.77 -26.28
C ASP A 373 -10.43 -13.81 -26.37
N ASN A 374 -11.06 -14.83 -25.79
CA ASN A 374 -12.52 -14.98 -25.74
C ASN A 374 -13.19 -14.10 -24.68
N HIS A 375 -12.46 -13.80 -23.59
CA HIS A 375 -12.95 -13.02 -22.46
C HIS A 375 -11.94 -11.91 -22.12
N PRO A 376 -11.82 -10.85 -22.94
CA PRO A 376 -10.77 -9.87 -22.72
C PRO A 376 -11.06 -9.03 -21.47
N MET A 377 -10.01 -8.56 -20.79
CA MET A 377 -10.14 -7.74 -19.58
C MET A 377 -10.54 -6.31 -19.94
N PRO A 378 -11.38 -5.63 -19.13
CA PRO A 378 -11.80 -4.26 -19.43
C PRO A 378 -10.64 -3.26 -19.29
N ASP A 379 -10.49 -2.36 -20.27
CA ASP A 379 -9.48 -1.28 -20.28
C ASP A 379 -10.12 0.10 -20.04
N GLY A 380 -10.77 0.30 -18.90
CA GLY A 380 -11.40 1.59 -18.56
C GLY A 380 -12.24 2.15 -19.73
N ASP A 381 -11.82 3.30 -20.30
CA ASP A 381 -12.50 4.00 -21.40
C ASP A 381 -12.17 3.45 -22.81
N ARG A 382 -11.23 2.51 -22.96
CA ARG A 382 -10.68 2.04 -24.25
C ARG A 382 -11.22 0.70 -24.73
N GLY A 383 -12.27 0.18 -24.08
CA GLY A 383 -12.87 -1.11 -24.42
C GLY A 383 -12.18 -2.25 -23.70
N HIS A 384 -11.31 -2.99 -24.40
CA HIS A 384 -10.74 -4.24 -23.90
C HIS A 384 -9.23 -4.36 -24.17
N ILE A 385 -8.53 -5.07 -23.28
CA ILE A 385 -7.10 -5.31 -23.37
C ILE A 385 -6.85 -6.54 -24.25
N ALA A 386 -6.05 -6.37 -25.30
CA ALA A 386 -5.51 -7.49 -26.05
C ALA A 386 -4.28 -8.06 -25.32
N PRO A 387 -4.30 -9.34 -24.88
CA PRO A 387 -3.18 -9.94 -24.18
C PRO A 387 -1.95 -10.08 -25.12
N PRO A 388 -0.73 -9.89 -24.60
CA PRO A 388 0.49 -9.96 -25.40
C PRO A 388 0.84 -11.40 -25.79
N THR A 389 1.60 -11.56 -26.88
CA THR A 389 2.16 -12.88 -27.24
C THR A 389 3.52 -13.09 -26.60
N TRP A 390 3.67 -14.13 -25.79
CA TRP A 390 4.94 -14.47 -25.13
C TRP A 390 5.83 -15.30 -26.05
N ARG A 391 7.11 -14.91 -26.09
CA ARG A 391 8.16 -15.62 -26.85
C ARG A 391 9.09 -16.45 -25.97
N PHE A 392 8.88 -16.42 -24.65
CA PHE A 392 9.73 -17.07 -23.64
C PHE A 392 11.23 -16.75 -23.81
N PRO A 393 11.62 -15.45 -23.83
CA PRO A 393 13.03 -15.08 -23.87
C PRO A 393 13.75 -15.58 -22.62
N GLY A 394 15.03 -15.93 -22.76
CA GLY A 394 15.87 -16.36 -21.65
C GLY A 394 15.96 -15.30 -20.54
N SER A 395 16.18 -15.74 -19.29
CA SER A 395 16.15 -14.86 -18.11
C SER A 395 17.11 -13.66 -18.21
N GLN A 396 18.27 -13.84 -18.83
CA GLN A 396 19.23 -12.76 -19.03
C GLN A 396 18.69 -11.64 -19.92
N GLN A 397 17.90 -11.97 -20.94
CA GLN A 397 17.35 -10.98 -21.85
C GLN A 397 16.23 -10.16 -21.17
N VAL A 398 15.39 -10.83 -20.38
CA VAL A 398 14.36 -10.15 -19.57
C VAL A 398 15.01 -9.22 -18.55
N GLU A 399 16.06 -9.70 -17.85
CA GLU A 399 16.81 -8.90 -16.87
C GLU A 399 17.39 -7.63 -17.50
N LEU A 400 18.09 -7.77 -18.64
CA LEU A 400 18.69 -6.64 -19.34
C LEU A 400 17.63 -5.61 -19.79
N THR A 401 16.48 -6.08 -20.25
CA THR A 401 15.37 -5.23 -20.69
C THR A 401 14.76 -4.46 -19.53
N LEU A 402 14.51 -5.13 -18.39
CA LEU A 402 14.01 -4.50 -17.18
C LEU A 402 15.00 -3.46 -16.64
N SER A 403 16.28 -3.81 -16.50
CA SER A 403 17.31 -2.89 -16.01
C SER A 403 17.55 -1.69 -16.95
N ALA A 404 17.39 -1.87 -18.26
CA ALA A 404 17.44 -0.76 -19.22
C ALA A 404 16.23 0.17 -19.04
N GLY A 405 15.02 -0.39 -18.90
CA GLY A 405 13.79 0.36 -18.66
C GLY A 405 13.82 1.15 -17.36
N GLU A 406 14.28 0.54 -16.27
CA GLU A 406 14.42 1.19 -14.95
C GLU A 406 15.37 2.40 -15.02
N ARG A 407 16.52 2.25 -15.68
CA ARG A 407 17.48 3.35 -15.89
C ARG A 407 16.89 4.48 -16.73
N ALA A 408 16.20 4.15 -17.82
CA ALA A 408 15.54 5.13 -18.68
C ALA A 408 14.44 5.89 -17.92
N ALA A 409 13.63 5.19 -17.12
CA ALA A 409 12.57 5.80 -16.33
C ALA A 409 13.11 6.71 -15.22
N ALA A 410 14.22 6.33 -14.56
CA ALA A 410 14.88 7.18 -13.57
C ALA A 410 15.48 8.45 -14.19
N LEU A 411 16.05 8.35 -15.39
CA LEU A 411 16.54 9.51 -16.14
C LEU A 411 15.38 10.44 -16.55
N ALA A 412 14.32 9.88 -17.11
CA ALA A 412 13.12 10.63 -17.50
C ALA A 412 12.50 11.37 -16.30
N GLU A 413 12.47 10.74 -15.12
CA GLU A 413 11.96 11.38 -13.91
C GLU A 413 12.79 12.60 -13.51
N ARG A 414 14.12 12.46 -13.51
CA ARG A 414 15.03 13.57 -13.21
C ARG A 414 14.82 14.76 -14.15
N VAL A 415 14.63 14.48 -15.44
CA VAL A 415 14.35 15.54 -16.45
C VAL A 415 12.99 16.18 -16.20
N LEU A 416 11.93 15.40 -15.97
CA LEU A 416 10.58 15.93 -15.77
C LEU A 416 10.44 16.74 -14.46
N LEU A 417 11.16 16.37 -13.41
CA LEU A 417 11.19 17.13 -12.15
C LEU A 417 11.96 18.46 -12.27
N ALA A 418 12.81 18.62 -13.28
CA ALA A 418 13.50 19.87 -13.55
C ALA A 418 12.67 20.85 -14.40
N LEU A 419 11.58 20.39 -15.03
CA LEU A 419 10.71 21.24 -15.85
C LEU A 419 9.71 22.05 -14.99
N PRO A 420 9.30 23.26 -15.44
CA PRO A 420 8.24 24.02 -14.79
C PRO A 420 6.92 23.24 -14.68
N PRO A 421 6.14 23.42 -13.61
CA PRO A 421 4.85 22.78 -13.46
C PRO A 421 3.87 23.31 -14.52
N SER A 422 3.36 22.40 -15.35
CA SER A 422 2.36 22.68 -16.38
C SER A 422 1.43 21.47 -16.48
N LYS A 423 0.25 21.64 -17.09
CA LYS A 423 -0.68 20.51 -17.32
C LYS A 423 0.01 19.35 -18.05
N ARG A 424 0.77 19.65 -19.11
CA ARG A 424 1.50 18.65 -19.89
C ARG A 424 2.59 17.94 -19.07
N SER A 425 3.39 18.67 -18.30
CA SER A 425 4.45 18.06 -17.47
C SER A 425 3.86 17.21 -16.33
N GLN A 426 2.72 17.60 -15.76
CA GLN A 426 2.00 16.79 -14.76
C GLN A 426 1.37 15.53 -15.37
N ASP A 427 0.82 15.62 -16.59
CA ASP A 427 0.30 14.46 -17.33
C ASP A 427 1.43 13.47 -17.68
N TRP A 428 2.59 13.97 -18.11
CA TRP A 428 3.78 13.15 -18.36
C TRP A 428 4.34 12.51 -17.09
N LEU A 429 4.44 13.25 -15.99
CA LEU A 429 4.82 12.71 -14.68
C LEU A 429 3.86 11.60 -14.23
N THR A 430 2.57 11.77 -14.50
CA THR A 430 1.55 10.75 -14.24
C THR A 430 1.78 9.50 -15.08
N SER A 431 2.05 9.66 -16.38
CA SER A 431 2.32 8.54 -17.28
C SER A 431 3.61 7.81 -16.90
N LEU A 432 4.67 8.54 -16.57
CA LEU A 432 5.96 7.98 -16.15
C LEU A 432 5.83 7.22 -14.82
N GLY A 433 5.11 7.78 -13.85
CA GLY A 433 4.86 7.11 -12.58
C GLY A 433 4.13 5.77 -12.78
N ARG A 434 3.19 5.70 -13.73
CA ARG A 434 2.54 4.44 -14.12
C ARG A 434 3.55 3.45 -14.71
N GLN A 435 4.40 3.89 -15.64
CA GLN A 435 5.44 3.02 -16.24
C GLN A 435 6.46 2.51 -15.21
N GLN A 436 6.93 3.36 -14.30
CA GLN A 436 7.82 2.95 -13.21
C GLN A 436 7.14 1.89 -12.33
N GLN A 437 5.87 2.09 -11.99
CA GLN A 437 5.11 1.14 -11.18
C GLN A 437 4.88 -0.21 -11.91
N GLU A 438 4.71 -0.18 -13.24
CA GLU A 438 4.65 -1.38 -14.08
C GLU A 438 5.99 -2.12 -14.07
N LEU A 439 7.12 -1.42 -14.25
CA LEU A 439 8.46 -2.02 -14.20
C LEU A 439 8.76 -2.67 -12.84
N VAL A 440 8.41 -2.00 -11.74
CA VAL A 440 8.56 -2.56 -10.38
C VAL A 440 7.75 -3.83 -10.22
N GLN A 441 6.49 -3.86 -10.67
CA GLN A 441 5.67 -5.08 -10.61
C GLN A 441 6.25 -6.20 -11.48
N LEU A 442 6.75 -5.88 -12.68
CA LEU A 442 7.39 -6.86 -13.57
C LEU A 442 8.64 -7.48 -12.93
N ARG A 443 9.46 -6.65 -12.27
CA ARG A 443 10.63 -7.07 -11.50
C ARG A 443 10.23 -8.03 -10.38
N GLU A 444 9.26 -7.62 -9.56
CA GLU A 444 8.74 -8.44 -8.46
C GLU A 444 8.24 -9.80 -8.96
N TYR A 445 7.50 -9.84 -10.07
CA TYR A 445 7.03 -11.08 -10.68
C TYR A 445 8.17 -11.94 -11.23
N ALA A 446 9.13 -11.36 -11.95
CA ALA A 446 10.26 -12.10 -12.48
C ALA A 446 11.12 -12.73 -11.36
N ASP A 447 11.37 -11.98 -10.29
CA ASP A 447 12.19 -12.44 -9.15
C ASP A 447 11.50 -13.54 -8.34
N LEU A 448 10.19 -13.38 -8.08
CA LEU A 448 9.43 -14.27 -7.21
C LEU A 448 9.03 -15.56 -7.93
N TYR A 449 8.53 -15.46 -9.17
CA TYR A 449 8.02 -16.61 -9.91
C TYR A 449 9.08 -17.28 -10.78
N GLY A 450 10.14 -16.56 -11.16
CA GLY A 450 11.18 -17.04 -12.07
C GLY A 450 11.83 -18.35 -11.64
N VAL A 451 11.95 -18.62 -10.33
CA VAL A 451 12.58 -19.87 -9.86
C VAL A 451 11.65 -21.08 -10.03
N TYR A 452 10.34 -20.87 -9.89
CA TYR A 452 9.32 -21.91 -10.01
C TYR A 452 9.04 -22.30 -11.45
N VAL A 453 9.01 -21.31 -12.37
CA VAL A 453 8.77 -21.55 -13.81
C VAL A 453 9.99 -22.07 -14.57
N ARG A 454 11.13 -22.17 -13.89
CA ARG A 454 12.37 -22.77 -14.42
C ARG A 454 12.73 -24.06 -13.70
N ALA A 455 11.86 -24.55 -12.80
CA ALA A 455 12.09 -25.81 -12.13
C ALA A 455 12.04 -26.93 -13.17
N GLU A 456 13.11 -27.72 -13.23
CA GLU A 456 13.19 -28.94 -14.05
C GLU A 456 12.98 -30.15 -13.12
N VAL A 457 11.91 -30.10 -12.33
CA VAL A 457 11.59 -31.08 -11.29
C VAL A 457 10.30 -31.79 -11.62
N ILE A 458 10.29 -33.11 -11.46
CA ILE A 458 9.09 -33.93 -11.54
C ILE A 458 8.90 -34.58 -10.16
N TYR A 459 7.81 -34.28 -9.49
CA TYR A 459 7.49 -34.87 -8.19
C TYR A 459 6.79 -36.21 -8.39
N ASP A 460 7.42 -37.29 -7.94
CA ASP A 460 6.83 -38.63 -7.97
C ASP A 460 5.57 -38.68 -7.09
N ASP A 461 4.52 -39.34 -7.57
CA ASP A 461 3.20 -39.42 -6.92
C ASP A 461 2.72 -40.87 -6.70
N ARG A 462 3.64 -41.84 -6.75
CA ARG A 462 3.32 -43.27 -6.61
C ARG A 462 2.51 -43.59 -5.36
N ARG A 463 2.92 -43.11 -4.18
CA ARG A 463 2.22 -43.34 -2.91
C ARG A 463 0.88 -42.62 -2.85
N LEU A 464 0.76 -41.44 -3.46
CA LEU A 464 -0.54 -40.79 -3.62
C LEU A 464 -1.51 -41.68 -4.41
N ARG A 465 -1.06 -42.24 -5.53
CA ARG A 465 -1.89 -43.13 -6.36
C ARG A 465 -2.22 -44.45 -5.65
N GLU A 466 -1.27 -45.03 -4.92
CA GLU A 466 -1.52 -46.21 -4.09
C GLU A 466 -2.55 -45.91 -3.00
N LEU A 467 -2.44 -44.76 -2.32
CA LEU A 467 -3.40 -44.31 -1.32
C LEU A 467 -4.81 -44.12 -1.93
N HIS A 468 -4.89 -43.51 -3.11
CA HIS A 468 -6.13 -43.31 -3.84
C HIS A 468 -6.78 -44.63 -4.28
N ALA A 469 -6.00 -45.54 -4.85
CA ALA A 469 -6.47 -46.84 -5.31
C ALA A 469 -7.01 -47.71 -4.16
N ALA A 470 -6.51 -47.49 -2.95
CA ALA A 470 -7.00 -48.13 -1.75
C ALA A 470 -8.27 -47.46 -1.17
N LEU A 471 -8.90 -46.47 -1.82
CA LEU A 471 -10.20 -45.96 -1.39
C LEU A 471 -11.35 -46.87 -1.87
N PRO A 472 -12.41 -47.06 -1.07
CA PRO A 472 -13.65 -47.69 -1.56
C PRO A 472 -14.22 -46.92 -2.77
N ALA A 473 -14.71 -47.63 -3.80
CA ALA A 473 -15.12 -47.02 -5.06
C ALA A 473 -16.16 -45.88 -4.89
N LYS A 474 -17.12 -46.06 -3.98
CA LYS A 474 -18.14 -45.05 -3.65
C LYS A 474 -17.52 -43.79 -3.01
N ARG A 475 -16.45 -43.95 -2.23
CA ARG A 475 -15.75 -42.85 -1.56
C ARG A 475 -14.88 -42.08 -2.55
N ALA A 476 -14.23 -42.77 -3.48
CA ALA A 476 -13.39 -42.17 -4.51
C ALA A 476 -14.15 -41.18 -5.43
N LEU A 477 -15.46 -41.33 -5.61
CA LEU A 477 -16.27 -40.42 -6.45
C LEU A 477 -16.31 -38.97 -5.91
N ASP A 478 -16.40 -38.79 -4.59
CA ASP A 478 -16.52 -37.47 -3.95
C ASP A 478 -15.25 -37.08 -3.17
N HIS A 479 -14.53 -38.06 -2.62
CA HIS A 479 -13.33 -37.89 -1.81
C HIS A 479 -12.07 -38.39 -2.52
N GLY A 480 -12.12 -38.59 -3.84
CA GLY A 480 -10.96 -38.91 -4.65
C GLY A 480 -9.98 -37.76 -4.77
N PHE A 481 -8.75 -38.08 -5.14
CA PHE A 481 -7.63 -37.14 -5.28
C PHE A 481 -6.66 -37.58 -6.38
N ASP A 482 -7.14 -38.32 -7.37
CA ASP A 482 -6.39 -38.68 -8.56
C ASP A 482 -6.20 -37.45 -9.47
N PRO A 483 -4.97 -36.98 -9.71
CA PRO A 483 -4.72 -35.81 -10.55
C PRO A 483 -5.04 -36.02 -12.03
N THR A 484 -5.18 -37.27 -12.50
CA THR A 484 -5.50 -37.57 -13.91
C THR A 484 -6.92 -37.18 -14.31
N VAL A 485 -7.80 -36.92 -13.34
CA VAL A 485 -9.18 -36.47 -13.58
C VAL A 485 -9.26 -34.99 -14.00
N ILE A 486 -8.14 -34.25 -13.92
CA ILE A 486 -8.09 -32.84 -14.26
C ILE A 486 -8.00 -32.69 -15.78
N ASP A 487 -9.09 -32.28 -16.40
CA ASP A 487 -9.05 -31.74 -17.77
C ASP A 487 -8.55 -30.30 -17.73
N TRP A 488 -7.30 -30.07 -18.14
CA TRP A 488 -6.65 -28.76 -18.00
C TRP A 488 -7.36 -27.63 -18.74
N ARG A 489 -7.99 -27.92 -19.89
CA ARG A 489 -8.75 -26.94 -20.66
C ARG A 489 -9.98 -26.49 -19.88
N THR A 490 -10.83 -27.42 -19.47
CA THR A 490 -12.03 -27.16 -18.67
C THR A 490 -11.66 -26.49 -17.35
N TYR A 491 -10.67 -27.02 -16.64
CA TYR A 491 -10.25 -26.47 -15.36
C TYR A 491 -9.74 -25.02 -15.49
N LEU A 492 -8.88 -24.71 -16.45
CA LEU A 492 -8.36 -23.34 -16.59
C LEU A 492 -9.41 -22.38 -17.17
N GLN A 493 -10.14 -22.78 -18.20
CA GLN A 493 -11.03 -21.88 -18.94
C GLN A 493 -12.40 -21.70 -18.27
N ASP A 494 -12.96 -22.76 -17.68
CA ASP A 494 -14.33 -22.74 -17.14
C ASP A 494 -14.38 -22.63 -15.61
N VAL A 495 -13.31 -23.04 -14.91
CA VAL A 495 -13.28 -23.08 -13.44
C VAL A 495 -12.38 -21.99 -12.85
N HIS A 496 -11.08 -22.04 -13.13
CA HIS A 496 -10.07 -21.23 -12.46
C HIS A 496 -10.03 -19.77 -12.95
N CYS A 497 -9.81 -19.53 -14.25
CA CYS A 497 -9.72 -18.17 -14.81
C CYS A 497 -10.99 -17.32 -14.59
N PRO A 498 -12.22 -17.85 -14.76
CA PRO A 498 -13.44 -17.12 -14.42
C PRO A 498 -13.47 -16.69 -12.95
N SER A 499 -13.05 -17.56 -12.04
CA SER A 499 -13.11 -17.33 -10.60
C SER A 499 -12.16 -16.22 -10.15
N ILE A 500 -10.92 -16.22 -10.63
CA ILE A 500 -9.92 -15.21 -10.26
C ILE A 500 -10.16 -13.86 -10.96
N THR A 501 -10.77 -13.86 -12.16
CA THR A 501 -11.08 -12.61 -12.88
C THR A 501 -12.39 -11.97 -12.47
N ALA A 502 -13.35 -12.72 -11.93
CA ALA A 502 -14.68 -12.22 -11.54
C ALA A 502 -14.61 -10.98 -10.64
N THR A 503 -13.74 -11.00 -9.62
CA THR A 503 -13.60 -9.88 -8.68
C THR A 503 -13.02 -8.64 -9.36
N VAL A 504 -12.01 -8.83 -10.21
CA VAL A 504 -11.36 -7.73 -10.97
C VAL A 504 -12.34 -7.12 -11.97
N ARG A 505 -13.12 -7.95 -12.68
CA ARG A 505 -14.14 -7.52 -13.63
C ARG A 505 -15.29 -6.75 -12.95
N ARG A 506 -15.80 -7.24 -11.82
CA ARG A 506 -16.84 -6.52 -11.03
C ARG A 506 -16.35 -5.16 -10.55
N ALA A 507 -15.09 -5.07 -10.11
CA ALA A 507 -14.49 -3.79 -9.72
C ALA A 507 -14.37 -2.83 -10.92
N GLY A 508 -13.97 -3.34 -12.09
CA GLY A 508 -13.93 -2.58 -13.35
C GLY A 508 -15.31 -2.07 -13.78
N GLN A 509 -16.34 -2.92 -13.73
CA GLN A 509 -17.71 -2.57 -14.08
C GLN A 509 -18.32 -1.53 -13.11
N ARG A 510 -18.05 -1.62 -11.80
CA ARG A 510 -18.48 -0.61 -10.83
C ARG A 510 -17.82 0.74 -11.09
N ARG A 511 -16.53 0.75 -11.47
CA ARG A 511 -15.83 1.97 -11.90
C ARG A 511 -16.43 2.56 -13.16
N ALA A 512 -16.66 1.74 -14.20
CA ALA A 512 -17.26 2.18 -15.46
C ALA A 512 -18.68 2.75 -15.29
N ARG A 513 -19.50 2.13 -14.42
CA ARG A 513 -20.83 2.64 -14.04
C ARG A 513 -20.75 3.95 -13.27
N SER A 514 -19.85 4.05 -12.29
CA SER A 514 -19.60 5.30 -11.55
C SER A 514 -19.15 6.44 -12.46
N THR A 515 -18.32 6.17 -13.47
CA THR A 515 -17.89 7.19 -14.45
C THR A 515 -18.99 7.56 -15.44
N ALA A 516 -19.93 6.65 -15.74
CA ALA A 516 -21.11 6.92 -16.56
C ALA A 516 -22.17 7.76 -15.81
N ASP A 517 -22.43 7.46 -14.52
CA ASP A 517 -23.32 8.24 -13.65
C ASP A 517 -22.75 9.63 -13.31
N HIS A 518 -21.41 9.78 -13.31
CA HIS A 518 -20.73 11.08 -13.12
C HIS A 518 -20.72 12.00 -14.35
N ARG A 519 -21.44 11.66 -15.43
CA ARG A 519 -21.79 12.65 -16.47
C ARG A 519 -22.93 13.57 -16.05
N GLY A 520 -23.62 13.29 -14.93
CA GLY A 520 -24.33 14.29 -14.15
C GLY A 520 -23.35 14.97 -13.19
N SER A 521 -23.26 16.31 -13.25
CA SER A 521 -22.45 17.11 -12.33
C SER A 521 -22.64 16.62 -10.89
N PRO A 522 -21.59 16.19 -10.16
CA PRO A 522 -21.76 15.72 -8.80
C PRO A 522 -22.38 16.86 -7.98
N SER A 523 -23.52 16.59 -7.33
CA SER A 523 -24.03 17.48 -6.29
C SER A 523 -22.91 17.59 -5.26
N LYS A 524 -22.37 18.80 -5.09
CA LYS A 524 -21.27 19.03 -4.14
C LYS A 524 -21.74 18.54 -2.77
N PRO A 525 -20.96 17.70 -2.06
CA PRO A 525 -21.33 17.26 -0.72
C PRO A 525 -21.61 18.50 0.14
N VAL A 526 -22.75 18.47 0.83
CA VAL A 526 -23.16 19.49 1.79
C VAL A 526 -22.21 19.39 2.98
N LEU A 527 -21.63 20.51 3.40
CA LEU A 527 -20.77 20.55 4.58
C LEU A 527 -21.66 20.37 5.83
N PRO A 528 -21.25 19.56 6.81
CA PRO A 528 -22.04 19.37 8.03
C PRO A 528 -22.11 20.69 8.82
N GLU A 529 -23.29 21.07 9.30
CA GLU A 529 -23.46 22.30 10.11
C GLU A 529 -23.04 22.06 11.55
N ARG A 530 -21.97 22.72 12.01
CA ARG A 530 -21.36 22.55 13.35
C ARG A 530 -20.30 23.60 13.66
N THR A 531 -20.05 23.83 14.95
CA THR A 531 -19.11 24.87 15.43
C THR A 531 -17.77 24.34 15.92
N ASP A 532 -17.62 23.03 16.08
CA ASP A 532 -16.41 22.37 16.58
C ASP A 532 -15.40 22.02 15.47
N VAL A 533 -15.48 22.68 14.31
CA VAL A 533 -14.68 22.38 13.11
C VAL A 533 -13.92 23.62 12.64
N ALA A 534 -12.64 23.43 12.31
CA ALA A 534 -11.81 24.43 11.65
C ALA A 534 -11.75 24.21 10.13
N ALA A 535 -11.75 25.30 9.37
CA ALA A 535 -11.44 25.33 7.95
C ALA A 535 -10.23 26.23 7.73
N VAL A 536 -9.08 25.60 7.51
CA VAL A 536 -7.77 26.27 7.46
C VAL A 536 -7.32 26.44 6.03
N PHE A 537 -6.90 27.63 5.64
CA PHE A 537 -6.48 27.93 4.28
C PHE A 537 -5.06 28.51 4.26
N ASP A 538 -4.23 28.02 3.35
CA ASP A 538 -3.03 28.73 2.92
C ASP A 538 -3.39 29.85 1.94
N LEU A 539 -2.52 30.86 1.83
CA LEU A 539 -2.78 32.04 1.02
C LEU A 539 -2.29 31.89 -0.43
N GLU A 540 -0.99 31.67 -0.60
CA GLU A 540 -0.31 31.73 -1.89
C GLU A 540 -0.56 30.44 -2.67
N GLY A 541 -0.89 30.53 -3.96
CA GLY A 541 -1.24 29.37 -4.81
C GLY A 541 -2.58 28.69 -4.46
N THR A 542 -3.11 28.93 -3.26
CA THR A 542 -4.36 28.38 -2.73
C THR A 542 -5.53 29.37 -2.80
N ILE A 543 -5.39 30.58 -2.26
CA ILE A 543 -6.42 31.64 -2.32
C ILE A 543 -6.09 32.67 -3.41
N VAL A 544 -4.82 33.06 -3.52
CA VAL A 544 -4.34 34.06 -4.47
C VAL A 544 -3.36 33.41 -5.44
N ASN A 545 -3.53 33.66 -6.74
CA ASN A 545 -2.60 33.19 -7.76
C ASN A 545 -1.36 34.12 -7.87
N SER A 546 -0.57 34.16 -6.80
CA SER A 546 0.71 34.87 -6.71
C SER A 546 1.62 34.21 -5.66
N ASN A 547 2.92 34.50 -5.71
CA ASN A 547 3.90 34.06 -4.71
C ASN A 547 4.48 35.24 -3.92
N VAL A 548 5.17 34.95 -2.80
CA VAL A 548 5.78 35.98 -1.91
C VAL A 548 6.63 36.99 -2.70
N VAL A 549 7.36 36.52 -3.72
CA VAL A 549 8.29 37.32 -4.51
C VAL A 549 7.55 38.32 -5.41
N GLU A 550 6.44 37.89 -6.00
CA GLU A 550 5.59 38.72 -6.84
C GLU A 550 4.92 39.82 -6.00
N SER A 551 4.37 39.45 -4.84
CA SER A 551 3.79 40.39 -3.87
C SER A 551 4.82 41.43 -3.38
N TYR A 552 6.05 41.00 -3.10
CA TYR A 552 7.16 41.89 -2.77
C TYR A 552 7.48 42.86 -3.90
N LEU A 553 7.66 42.33 -5.12
CA LEU A 553 7.99 43.12 -6.31
C LEU A 553 6.94 44.20 -6.56
N TRP A 554 5.65 43.89 -6.39
CA TRP A 554 4.59 44.88 -6.54
C TRP A 554 4.70 46.02 -5.52
N ALA A 555 4.81 45.69 -4.23
CA ALA A 555 4.94 46.69 -3.18
C ALA A 555 6.21 47.54 -3.34
N ARG A 556 7.31 46.93 -3.78
CA ARG A 556 8.59 47.61 -3.95
C ARG A 556 8.65 48.48 -5.19
N LEU A 557 8.14 48.01 -6.33
CA LEU A 557 8.12 48.80 -7.57
C LEU A 557 7.09 49.95 -7.49
N ALA A 558 6.00 49.78 -6.73
CA ALA A 558 5.03 50.84 -6.47
C ALA A 558 5.56 51.96 -5.56
N THR A 559 6.62 51.71 -4.78
CA THR A 559 7.24 52.69 -3.87
C THR A 559 8.49 53.36 -4.43
N MET A 560 8.90 53.02 -5.66
CA MET A 560 10.12 53.52 -6.27
C MET A 560 9.89 54.28 -7.57
N PRO A 561 10.69 55.33 -7.86
CA PRO A 561 10.70 55.96 -9.18
C PRO A 561 11.17 54.97 -10.26
N ARG A 562 10.65 55.13 -11.48
CA ARG A 562 10.89 54.21 -12.62
C ARG A 562 12.37 54.00 -12.96
N SER A 563 13.23 54.96 -12.65
CA SER A 563 14.69 54.85 -12.82
C SER A 563 15.34 53.81 -11.88
N GLY A 564 14.69 53.48 -10.75
CA GLY A 564 15.15 52.49 -9.79
C GLY A 564 14.75 51.04 -10.11
N TRP A 565 13.89 50.82 -11.11
CA TRP A 565 13.35 49.49 -11.41
C TRP A 565 14.40 48.53 -12.01
N LEU A 566 15.20 49.01 -12.97
CA LEU A 566 16.22 48.18 -13.64
C LEU A 566 17.33 47.72 -12.66
N PRO A 567 17.90 48.58 -11.79
CA PRO A 567 18.84 48.15 -10.76
C PRO A 567 18.25 47.11 -9.79
N GLU A 568 17.00 47.28 -9.37
CA GLU A 568 16.33 46.35 -8.42
C GLU A 568 16.08 44.98 -9.06
N LEU A 569 15.61 44.95 -10.32
CA LEU A 569 15.42 43.70 -11.07
C LEU A 569 16.76 42.98 -11.32
N ALA A 570 17.82 43.71 -11.63
CA ALA A 570 19.17 43.15 -11.77
C ALA A 570 19.71 42.57 -10.45
N ASP A 571 19.42 43.23 -9.32
CA ASP A 571 19.79 42.75 -7.99
C ASP A 571 19.08 41.46 -7.59
N LEU A 572 17.78 41.38 -7.88
CA LEU A 572 16.98 40.17 -7.69
C LEU A 572 17.47 39.02 -8.56
N ALA A 573 17.76 39.28 -9.84
CA ALA A 573 18.31 38.27 -10.75
C ALA A 573 19.66 37.72 -10.25
N ARG A 574 20.53 38.59 -9.71
CA ARG A 574 21.81 38.18 -9.11
C ARG A 574 21.63 37.30 -7.88
N CYS A 575 20.61 37.57 -7.07
CA CYS A 575 20.30 36.81 -5.85
C CYS A 575 19.47 35.54 -6.11
N ALA A 576 18.92 35.37 -7.32
CA ALA A 576 18.02 34.27 -7.67
C ALA A 576 18.57 32.86 -7.37
N PRO A 577 19.85 32.53 -7.63
CA PRO A 577 20.38 31.21 -7.29
C PRO A 577 20.33 30.91 -5.80
N ARG A 578 20.58 31.92 -4.95
CA ARG A 578 20.51 31.79 -3.49
C ARG A 578 19.08 31.58 -3.01
N TYR A 579 18.12 32.29 -3.60
CA TYR A 579 16.69 32.13 -3.29
C TYR A 579 16.17 30.76 -3.71
N LEU A 580 16.52 30.29 -4.91
CA LEU A 580 16.15 28.94 -5.37
C LEU A 580 16.76 27.83 -4.50
N TYR A 581 17.98 28.02 -4.01
CA TYR A 581 18.59 27.11 -3.05
C TYR A 581 17.83 27.10 -1.72
N ALA A 582 17.56 28.28 -1.14
CA ALA A 582 16.81 28.40 0.10
C ALA A 582 15.39 27.81 -0.02
N GLU A 583 14.65 28.15 -1.07
CA GLU A 583 13.30 27.62 -1.33
C GLU A 583 13.24 26.09 -1.39
N ARG A 584 14.32 25.44 -1.82
CA ARG A 584 14.41 23.98 -1.89
C ARG A 584 14.70 23.30 -0.55
N HIS A 585 15.33 24.01 0.39
CA HIS A 585 15.82 23.43 1.64
C HIS A 585 15.08 23.94 2.88
N ASP A 586 14.76 25.23 2.94
CA ASP A 586 14.12 25.90 4.08
C ASP A 586 13.30 27.12 3.60
N ARG A 587 11.97 27.02 3.66
CA ARG A 587 11.07 28.12 3.25
C ARG A 587 11.17 29.33 4.19
N GLY A 588 11.51 29.11 5.45
CA GLY A 588 11.76 30.16 6.43
C GLY A 588 13.03 30.95 6.12
N GLU A 589 14.09 30.30 5.64
CA GLU A 589 15.31 30.98 5.18
C GLU A 589 15.04 31.85 3.96
N LEU A 590 14.26 31.33 2.98
CA LEU A 590 13.80 32.11 1.83
C LEU A 590 13.04 33.37 2.29
N LEU A 591 12.04 33.18 3.16
CA LEU A 591 11.23 34.27 3.67
C LEU A 591 12.09 35.31 4.40
N ARG A 592 12.98 34.88 5.32
CA ARG A 592 13.90 35.78 6.01
C ARG A 592 14.78 36.56 5.03
N ALA A 593 15.32 35.89 4.01
CA ALA A 593 16.18 36.52 3.00
C ALA A 593 15.44 37.57 2.15
N PHE A 594 14.14 37.37 1.90
CA PHE A 594 13.28 38.38 1.25
C PHE A 594 12.91 39.52 2.20
N LEU A 595 12.53 39.21 3.44
CA LEU A 595 12.14 40.22 4.42
C LEU A 595 13.27 41.18 4.81
N ARG A 596 14.54 40.75 4.68
CA ARG A 596 15.71 41.65 4.81
C ARG A 596 15.60 42.89 3.95
N ARG A 597 14.96 42.81 2.78
CA ARG A 597 14.88 43.92 1.83
C ARG A 597 13.91 45.03 2.25
N TYR A 598 13.08 44.80 3.28
CA TYR A 598 12.23 45.82 3.88
C TYR A 598 12.93 46.63 4.98
N ALA A 599 14.22 46.38 5.26
CA ALA A 599 14.98 47.17 6.22
C ALA A 599 14.99 48.66 5.80
N GLY A 600 14.62 49.53 6.73
CA GLY A 600 14.57 50.98 6.53
C GLY A 600 13.24 51.53 6.00
N VAL A 601 12.24 50.67 5.73
CA VAL A 601 10.90 51.10 5.28
C VAL A 601 10.04 51.53 6.48
N ARG A 602 9.31 52.64 6.39
CA ARG A 602 8.34 53.06 7.43
C ARG A 602 7.11 52.15 7.37
N ALA A 603 6.73 51.58 8.52
CA ALA A 603 5.64 50.60 8.59
C ALA A 603 4.29 51.21 8.18
N ASP A 604 4.01 52.45 8.59
CA ASP A 604 2.76 53.14 8.26
C ASP A 604 2.63 53.45 6.76
N GLU A 605 3.73 53.84 6.11
CA GLU A 605 3.74 54.09 4.66
C GLU A 605 3.46 52.81 3.86
N LEU A 606 4.07 51.70 4.29
CA LEU A 606 3.81 50.39 3.68
C LEU A 606 2.37 49.94 3.90
N ARG A 607 1.80 50.18 5.10
CA ARG A 607 0.39 49.87 5.39
C ARG A 607 -0.56 50.68 4.52
N THR A 608 -0.38 52.00 4.44
CA THR A 608 -1.21 52.88 3.60
C THR A 608 -1.14 52.46 2.13
N LEU A 609 0.06 52.19 1.61
CA LEU A 609 0.23 51.71 0.24
C LEU A 609 -0.50 50.39 -0.01
N VAL A 610 -0.35 49.42 0.90
CA VAL A 610 -0.97 48.11 0.73
C VAL A 610 -2.49 48.22 0.80
N THR A 611 -3.04 49.01 1.72
CA THR A 611 -4.49 49.17 1.89
C THR A 611 -5.11 50.00 0.75
N ASP A 612 -4.52 51.14 0.39
CA ASP A 612 -5.14 52.10 -0.54
C ASP A 612 -4.87 51.80 -2.01
N VAL A 613 -3.69 51.24 -2.33
CA VAL A 613 -3.26 51.00 -3.72
C VAL A 613 -3.34 49.54 -4.11
N LEU A 614 -2.85 48.63 -3.25
CA LEU A 614 -2.77 47.20 -3.57
C LEU A 614 -3.97 46.38 -3.10
N GLY A 615 -4.77 46.88 -2.15
CA GLY A 615 -5.88 46.14 -1.53
C GLY A 615 -6.96 45.74 -2.53
N ASN A 616 -7.35 46.66 -3.41
CA ASN A 616 -8.30 46.36 -4.49
C ASN A 616 -7.71 45.38 -5.50
N ALA A 617 -6.42 45.50 -5.86
CA ALA A 617 -5.76 44.60 -6.79
C ALA A 617 -5.63 43.16 -6.24
N LEU A 618 -5.34 43.03 -4.93
CA LEU A 618 -5.28 41.75 -4.24
C LEU A 618 -6.65 41.06 -4.22
N LEU A 619 -7.72 41.79 -3.89
CA LEU A 619 -9.09 41.25 -3.86
C LEU A 619 -9.58 40.75 -5.24
N HIS A 620 -9.20 41.43 -6.33
CA HIS A 620 -9.55 41.00 -7.70
C HIS A 620 -8.81 39.72 -8.15
N ARG A 621 -7.71 39.34 -7.48
CA ARG A 621 -6.92 38.14 -7.80
C ARG A 621 -7.22 36.95 -6.90
N VAL A 622 -8.08 37.11 -5.89
CA VAL A 622 -8.59 36.00 -5.10
C VAL A 622 -9.39 35.08 -6.02
N MET A 623 -9.08 33.79 -5.98
CA MET A 623 -9.78 32.80 -6.80
C MET A 623 -11.26 32.75 -6.38
N PRO A 624 -12.22 32.91 -7.32
CA PRO A 624 -13.65 32.87 -7.01
C PRO A 624 -14.07 31.55 -6.33
N GLU A 625 -13.42 30.44 -6.68
CA GLU A 625 -13.61 29.13 -6.04
C GLU A 625 -13.25 29.16 -4.55
N ALA A 626 -12.12 29.79 -4.20
CA ALA A 626 -11.66 29.91 -2.82
C ALA A 626 -12.66 30.70 -1.99
N THR A 627 -13.10 31.87 -2.48
CA THR A 627 -14.09 32.71 -1.78
C THR A 627 -15.41 31.97 -1.56
N ARG A 628 -15.90 31.23 -2.56
CA ARG A 628 -17.11 30.42 -2.42
C ARG A 628 -16.93 29.33 -1.37
N GLN A 629 -15.78 28.66 -1.36
CA GLN A 629 -15.53 27.58 -0.41
C GLN A 629 -15.42 28.10 1.03
N ILE A 630 -14.72 29.22 1.25
CA ILE A 630 -14.64 29.91 2.55
C ILE A 630 -16.04 30.27 3.05
N ARG A 631 -16.86 30.90 2.20
CA ARG A 631 -18.25 31.24 2.55
C ARG A 631 -19.10 30.02 2.90
N ARG A 632 -18.89 28.88 2.21
CA ARG A 632 -19.58 27.62 2.54
C ARG A 632 -19.18 27.09 3.91
N HIS A 633 -17.90 27.15 4.27
CA HIS A 633 -17.45 26.76 5.61
C HIS A 633 -18.05 27.67 6.68
N ARG A 634 -18.01 28.99 6.47
CA ARG A 634 -18.62 29.96 7.39
C ARG A 634 -20.13 29.76 7.53
N ALA A 635 -20.85 29.51 6.43
CA ALA A 635 -22.28 29.21 6.45
C ALA A 635 -22.62 27.90 7.19
N ALA A 636 -21.70 26.92 7.17
CA ALA A 636 -21.84 25.68 7.92
C ALA A 636 -21.45 25.83 9.41
N GLY A 637 -21.16 27.04 9.90
CA GLY A 637 -20.74 27.29 11.28
C GLY A 637 -19.28 26.94 11.59
N HIS A 638 -18.50 26.53 10.58
CA HIS A 638 -17.08 26.21 10.76
C HIS A 638 -16.26 27.48 11.01
N ARG A 639 -15.27 27.39 11.89
CA ARG A 639 -14.30 28.47 12.14
C ARG A 639 -13.32 28.57 10.97
N THR A 640 -13.32 29.69 10.26
CA THR A 640 -12.44 29.93 9.11
C THR A 640 -11.12 30.57 9.54
N VAL A 641 -10.00 29.95 9.18
CA VAL A 641 -8.65 30.36 9.61
C VAL A 641 -7.75 30.51 8.40
N LEU A 642 -7.08 31.66 8.26
CA LEU A 642 -6.02 31.88 7.28
C LEU A 642 -4.66 31.70 7.97
N ILE A 643 -3.83 30.79 7.47
CA ILE A 643 -2.45 30.60 7.93
C ILE A 643 -1.51 30.90 6.77
N THR A 644 -0.61 31.87 6.94
CA THR A 644 0.29 32.29 5.86
C THR A 644 1.68 32.68 6.34
N GLY A 645 2.66 32.46 5.47
CA GLY A 645 4.04 32.90 5.65
C GLY A 645 4.24 34.35 5.19
N ALA A 646 3.24 34.96 4.56
CA ALA A 646 3.29 36.36 4.16
C ALA A 646 3.34 37.29 5.37
N VAL A 647 3.78 38.54 5.15
CA VAL A 647 3.76 39.59 6.16
C VAL A 647 2.32 39.99 6.46
N ASP A 648 2.00 40.20 7.74
CA ASP A 648 0.69 40.65 8.22
C ASP A 648 0.14 41.86 7.45
N LEU A 649 0.99 42.86 7.15
CA LEU A 649 0.63 44.03 6.36
C LEU A 649 0.06 43.68 4.97
N HIS A 650 0.51 42.60 4.33
CA HIS A 650 0.06 42.18 2.99
C HIS A 650 -1.28 41.47 2.98
N VAL A 651 -1.75 41.01 4.14
CA VAL A 651 -2.95 40.17 4.26
C VAL A 651 -4.09 40.84 5.00
N GLU A 652 -3.85 42.04 5.54
CA GLU A 652 -4.84 42.89 6.20
C GLU A 652 -6.14 43.07 5.37
N PRO A 653 -6.09 43.31 4.03
CA PRO A 653 -7.31 43.42 3.22
C PRO A 653 -8.15 42.14 3.13
N LEU A 654 -7.55 40.96 3.37
CA LEU A 654 -8.23 39.67 3.29
C LEU A 654 -8.83 39.22 4.62
N SER A 655 -8.54 39.92 5.72
CA SER A 655 -9.00 39.59 7.06
C SER A 655 -10.52 39.47 7.18
N VAL A 656 -11.27 40.25 6.40
CA VAL A 656 -12.75 40.21 6.35
C VAL A 656 -13.33 38.85 5.93
N LEU A 657 -12.55 38.02 5.25
CA LEU A 657 -12.98 36.70 4.77
C LEU A 657 -12.83 35.61 5.83
N PHE A 658 -12.05 35.84 6.89
CA PHE A 658 -11.69 34.83 7.89
C PHE A 658 -12.11 35.26 9.29
N ASP A 659 -12.27 34.30 10.20
CA ASP A 659 -12.52 34.57 11.61
C ASP A 659 -11.20 34.73 12.40
N GLU A 660 -10.12 34.20 11.84
CA GLU A 660 -8.76 34.26 12.39
C GLU A 660 -7.75 34.39 11.24
N VAL A 661 -6.78 35.31 11.37
CA VAL A 661 -5.68 35.46 10.41
C VAL A 661 -4.35 35.37 11.14
N VAL A 662 -3.53 34.43 10.69
CA VAL A 662 -2.21 34.14 11.25
C VAL A 662 -1.17 34.39 10.18
N ALA A 663 -0.40 35.45 10.35
CA ALA A 663 0.62 35.90 9.42
C ALA A 663 1.93 36.24 10.14
N SER A 664 3.02 36.36 9.38
CA SER A 664 4.33 36.68 9.94
C SER A 664 4.43 38.18 10.26
N ARG A 665 4.83 38.54 11.48
CA ARG A 665 4.98 39.94 11.90
C ARG A 665 6.42 40.40 11.78
N MET A 666 6.60 41.58 11.21
CA MET A 666 7.91 42.21 11.10
C MET A 666 8.26 43.04 12.34
N HIS A 667 9.52 42.95 12.78
CA HIS A 667 10.03 43.76 13.86
C HIS A 667 10.28 45.20 13.40
N ALA A 668 9.63 46.16 14.07
CA ALA A 668 9.78 47.58 13.84
C ALA A 668 10.43 48.27 15.06
N LYS A 669 11.33 49.21 14.79
CA LYS A 669 11.90 50.10 15.81
C LYS A 669 11.60 51.54 15.41
N ASP A 670 10.97 52.31 16.29
CA ASP A 670 10.57 53.70 16.06
C ASP A 670 9.74 53.89 14.76
N GLY A 671 8.85 52.92 14.47
CA GLY A 671 8.01 52.92 13.25
C GLY A 671 8.74 52.52 11.96
N VAL A 672 10.03 52.17 12.04
CA VAL A 672 10.85 51.73 10.91
C VAL A 672 11.10 50.23 10.97
N LEU A 673 10.83 49.53 9.86
CA LEU A 673 11.04 48.10 9.71
C LEU A 673 12.53 47.78 9.73
N THR A 674 12.93 46.85 10.59
CA THR A 674 14.34 46.45 10.76
C THR A 674 14.79 45.38 9.77
N GLY A 675 13.85 44.81 9.01
CA GLY A 675 14.08 43.64 8.14
C GLY A 675 14.24 42.33 8.91
N PHE A 676 14.00 42.29 10.22
CA PHE A 676 13.87 41.07 11.03
C PHE A 676 12.39 40.78 11.30
N LEU A 677 12.06 39.53 11.60
CA LEU A 677 10.74 39.15 12.10
C LEU A 677 10.69 39.34 13.62
N GLU A 678 9.50 39.67 14.14
CA GLU A 678 9.24 39.78 15.58
C GLU A 678 9.22 38.39 16.24
N THR A 679 8.67 37.39 15.54
CA THR A 679 8.63 36.00 15.96
C THR A 679 9.12 35.08 14.84
N PRO A 680 9.54 33.84 15.15
CA PRO A 680 9.89 32.87 14.11
C PRO A 680 8.75 32.71 13.09
N PRO A 681 9.06 32.59 11.78
CA PRO A 681 8.03 32.54 10.75
C PRO A 681 7.17 31.28 10.88
N LEU A 682 5.88 31.43 10.60
CA LEU A 682 4.92 30.32 10.64
C LEU A 682 4.92 29.57 9.30
N VAL A 683 5.97 28.79 9.07
CA VAL A 683 6.17 27.99 7.86
C VAL A 683 6.32 26.51 8.21
N ASP A 684 6.07 25.66 7.22
CA ASP A 684 6.28 24.21 7.28
C ASP A 684 5.58 23.58 8.51
N GLU A 685 6.29 22.88 9.38
CA GLU A 685 5.74 22.19 10.57
C GLU A 685 5.13 23.12 11.60
N ALA A 686 5.61 24.38 11.66
CA ALA A 686 5.14 25.35 12.63
C ALA A 686 3.66 25.65 12.43
N ARG A 687 3.16 25.60 11.19
CA ARG A 687 1.73 25.77 10.84
C ARG A 687 0.87 24.68 11.47
N ALA A 688 1.32 23.43 11.37
CA ALA A 688 0.63 22.29 11.96
C ALA A 688 0.66 22.32 13.49
N ALA A 689 1.80 22.71 14.08
CA ALA A 689 1.93 22.87 15.52
C ALA A 689 1.00 23.97 16.06
N TRP A 690 0.95 25.11 15.39
CA TRP A 690 0.04 26.20 15.72
C TRP A 690 -1.42 25.76 15.62
N LEU A 691 -1.80 25.05 14.54
CA LEU A 691 -3.17 24.58 14.36
C LEU A 691 -3.61 23.62 15.47
N ARG A 692 -2.74 22.70 15.90
CA ARG A 692 -3.02 21.80 17.03
C ARG A 692 -3.24 22.56 18.33
N HIS A 693 -2.38 23.54 18.61
CA HIS A 693 -2.51 24.37 19.80
C HIS A 693 -3.80 25.21 19.76
N TYR A 694 -4.10 25.84 18.62
CA TYR A 694 -5.32 26.63 18.42
C TYR A 694 -6.57 25.77 18.58
N ALA A 695 -6.59 24.57 18.00
CA ALA A 695 -7.72 23.66 18.11
C ALA A 695 -7.95 23.22 19.55
N GLN A 696 -6.89 22.91 20.30
CA GLN A 696 -7.00 22.56 21.72
C GLN A 696 -7.53 23.72 22.56
N ALA A 697 -7.01 24.94 22.34
CA ALA A 697 -7.43 26.13 23.08
C ALA A 697 -8.90 26.52 22.82
N ASN A 698 -9.43 26.20 21.63
CA ASN A 698 -10.78 26.58 21.20
C ASN A 698 -11.77 25.40 21.15
N GLY A 699 -11.40 24.21 21.63
CA GLY A 699 -12.27 23.03 21.63
C GLY A 699 -12.65 22.51 20.24
N LEU A 700 -11.76 22.65 19.24
CA LEU A 700 -12.00 22.23 17.85
C LEU A 700 -11.49 20.80 17.61
N HIS A 701 -12.25 20.03 16.83
CA HIS A 701 -11.95 18.65 16.47
C HIS A 701 -11.22 18.57 15.12
N LEU A 702 -9.91 18.31 15.15
CA LEU A 702 -9.08 18.28 13.94
C LEU A 702 -9.40 17.10 13.00
N ASP A 703 -9.85 15.96 13.54
CA ASP A 703 -10.32 14.79 12.78
C ASP A 703 -11.54 15.10 11.90
N ARG A 704 -12.24 16.20 12.17
CA ARG A 704 -13.40 16.70 11.41
C ARG A 704 -13.09 17.99 10.65
N SER A 705 -11.88 18.50 10.80
CA SER A 705 -11.45 19.78 10.24
C SER A 705 -10.89 19.64 8.82
N TYR A 706 -10.79 20.78 8.14
CA TYR A 706 -10.38 20.89 6.74
C TYR A 706 -9.14 21.77 6.64
N ALA A 707 -8.23 21.41 5.75
CA ALA A 707 -7.05 22.20 5.43
C ALA A 707 -6.87 22.28 3.91
N TYR A 708 -6.62 23.48 3.40
CA TYR A 708 -6.44 23.77 1.98
C TYR A 708 -5.03 24.31 1.73
N ALA A 709 -4.24 23.63 0.88
CA ALA A 709 -2.88 24.04 0.53
C ALA A 709 -2.43 23.51 -0.85
N ASP A 710 -1.42 24.14 -1.43
CA ASP A 710 -0.87 23.85 -2.78
C ASP A 710 0.57 23.30 -2.78
N SER A 711 1.33 23.54 -1.71
CA SER A 711 2.75 23.18 -1.63
C SER A 711 3.02 21.96 -0.75
N TYR A 712 4.04 21.17 -1.11
CA TYR A 712 4.47 20.03 -0.28
C TYR A 712 4.97 20.45 1.11
N SER A 713 5.40 21.71 1.28
CA SER A 713 5.73 22.28 2.60
C SER A 713 4.59 22.15 3.62
N ASP A 714 3.35 22.16 3.11
CA ASP A 714 2.13 22.16 3.92
C ASP A 714 1.61 20.73 4.16
N ARG A 715 2.38 19.70 3.80
CA ARG A 715 2.08 18.31 4.15
C ARG A 715 1.76 18.15 5.64
N PRO A 716 2.55 18.68 6.60
CA PRO A 716 2.25 18.52 8.03
C PRO A 716 0.91 19.15 8.43
N LEU A 717 0.54 20.27 7.79
CA LEU A 717 -0.73 20.95 8.01
C LEU A 717 -1.90 20.11 7.47
N LEU A 718 -1.76 19.58 6.26
CA LEU A 718 -2.75 18.68 5.64
C LEU A 718 -2.90 17.37 6.41
N GLU A 719 -1.82 16.79 6.92
CA GLU A 719 -1.84 15.57 7.74
C GLU A 719 -2.41 15.79 9.15
N ALA A 720 -2.47 17.04 9.62
CA ALA A 720 -3.02 17.35 10.95
C ALA A 720 -4.55 17.29 11.00
N VAL A 721 -5.24 17.29 9.85
CA VAL A 721 -6.71 17.34 9.77
C VAL A 721 -7.30 16.06 9.15
N GLY A 722 -8.57 15.77 9.43
CA GLY A 722 -9.27 14.62 8.85
C GLY A 722 -9.70 14.80 7.40
N HIS A 723 -9.82 16.03 6.91
CA HIS A 723 -10.24 16.33 5.54
C HIS A 723 -9.23 17.21 4.79
N PRO A 724 -8.05 16.67 4.41
CA PRO A 724 -7.06 17.40 3.61
C PRO A 724 -7.57 17.68 2.20
N GLN A 725 -7.46 18.94 1.77
CA GLN A 725 -7.87 19.44 0.46
C GLN A 725 -6.66 20.04 -0.26
N VAL A 726 -6.26 19.43 -1.37
CA VAL A 726 -5.07 19.85 -2.10
C VAL A 726 -5.50 20.74 -3.26
N VAL A 727 -5.02 21.97 -3.33
CA VAL A 727 -5.45 22.97 -4.33
C VAL A 727 -4.28 23.25 -5.27
N ASN A 728 -4.47 23.14 -6.58
CA ASN A 728 -3.45 23.49 -7.59
C ASN A 728 -2.02 23.01 -7.27
N PRO A 729 -1.81 21.73 -6.89
CA PRO A 729 -0.59 21.32 -6.20
C PRO A 729 0.67 21.38 -7.06
N ASP A 730 1.80 21.60 -6.37
CA ASP A 730 3.13 21.33 -6.92
C ASP A 730 3.31 19.82 -7.25
N SER A 731 4.37 19.48 -8.01
CA SER A 731 4.62 18.10 -8.43
C SER A 731 4.86 17.11 -7.27
N GLN A 732 5.39 17.58 -6.13
CA GLN A 732 5.68 16.74 -4.96
C GLN A 732 4.41 16.47 -4.14
N LEU A 733 3.60 17.50 -3.87
CA LEU A 733 2.31 17.40 -3.20
C LEU A 733 1.31 16.62 -4.04
N PHE A 734 1.27 16.83 -5.36
CA PHE A 734 0.39 16.06 -6.24
C PHE A 734 0.70 14.55 -6.15
N ARG A 735 1.98 14.20 -6.16
CA ARG A 735 2.43 12.81 -6.00
C ARG A 735 2.01 12.23 -4.65
N HIS A 736 2.20 12.98 -3.57
CA HIS A 736 1.82 12.56 -2.22
C HIS A 736 0.31 12.38 -2.07
N ALA A 737 -0.46 13.38 -2.53
CA ALA A 737 -1.92 13.38 -2.53
C ALA A 737 -2.48 12.14 -3.24
N ARG A 738 -1.91 11.75 -4.39
CA ARG A 738 -2.33 10.53 -5.11
C ARG A 738 -2.07 9.25 -4.33
N ARG A 739 -0.92 9.12 -3.64
CA ARG A 739 -0.63 7.95 -2.80
C ARG A 739 -1.62 7.84 -1.63
N ARG A 740 -1.93 8.96 -0.99
CA ARG A 740 -2.88 9.05 0.14
C ARG A 740 -4.35 9.10 -0.28
N ARG A 741 -4.63 9.20 -1.58
CA ARG A 741 -5.97 9.41 -2.16
C ARG A 741 -6.68 10.67 -1.63
N TRP A 742 -5.93 11.74 -1.40
CA TRP A 742 -6.50 13.05 -1.04
C TRP A 742 -7.22 13.70 -2.22
N VAL A 743 -8.18 14.56 -1.91
CA VAL A 743 -8.95 15.30 -2.91
C VAL A 743 -8.07 16.40 -3.51
N VAL A 744 -7.98 16.44 -4.84
CA VAL A 744 -7.22 17.46 -5.57
C VAL A 744 -8.20 18.39 -6.31
N HIS A 745 -8.17 19.66 -5.98
CA HIS A 745 -8.93 20.73 -6.61
C HIS A 745 -8.12 21.46 -7.67
N ARG A 746 -8.81 21.89 -8.71
CA ARG A 746 -8.29 22.81 -9.73
C ARG A 746 -9.12 24.08 -9.68
N TRP A 747 -8.57 25.13 -9.08
CA TRP A 747 -9.22 26.43 -9.00
C TRP A 747 -8.65 27.35 -10.08
N GLY A 748 -9.51 28.12 -10.74
CA GLY A 748 -9.14 28.91 -11.90
C GLY A 748 -8.42 30.19 -11.49
N ALA A 749 -7.39 30.56 -12.24
CA ALA A 749 -6.74 31.86 -12.09
C ALA A 749 -7.33 32.87 -13.08
N HIS A 750 -7.62 34.09 -12.61
CA HIS A 750 -7.71 35.25 -13.49
C HIS A 750 -6.27 35.58 -13.95
N THR A 751 -6.02 35.51 -15.26
CA THR A 751 -4.73 35.82 -15.89
C THR A 751 -4.51 37.32 -15.98
N GLY A 752 -4.38 38.01 -14.84
CA GLY A 752 -3.89 39.39 -14.81
C GLY A 752 -2.37 39.39 -14.65
N GLY A 753 -1.62 39.86 -15.64
CA GLY A 753 -0.16 39.90 -15.59
C GLY A 753 0.38 41.02 -14.68
N LEU A 754 1.66 40.93 -14.27
CA LEU A 754 2.39 41.99 -13.56
C LEU A 754 2.31 43.36 -14.29
N LEU A 755 2.15 43.33 -15.61
CA LEU A 755 1.92 44.48 -16.49
C LEU A 755 0.56 45.18 -16.26
N GLU A 756 -0.52 44.45 -15.96
CA GLU A 756 -1.84 45.07 -15.69
C GLU A 756 -1.85 45.79 -14.34
N VAL A 757 -1.19 45.22 -13.32
CA VAL A 757 -1.01 45.88 -12.01
C VAL A 757 -0.20 47.17 -12.16
N LEU A 758 0.89 47.13 -12.93
CA LEU A 758 1.67 48.34 -13.24
C LEU A 758 0.85 49.35 -14.05
N LEU A 759 -0.03 48.92 -14.96
CA LEU A 759 -0.90 49.80 -15.72
C LEU A 759 -2.01 50.44 -14.85
N ASP A 760 -2.54 49.72 -13.86
CA ASP A 760 -3.55 50.27 -12.95
C ASP A 760 -2.95 51.16 -11.85
N VAL A 761 -1.77 50.83 -11.34
CA VAL A 761 -1.00 51.72 -10.44
C VAL A 761 -0.62 53.02 -11.18
N THR A 762 -0.19 52.93 -12.44
CA THR A 762 0.14 54.13 -13.23
C THR A 762 -1.08 54.95 -13.63
N ARG A 763 -2.27 54.34 -13.76
CA ARG A 763 -3.55 55.06 -13.92
C ARG A 763 -4.01 55.73 -12.62
N ALA A 764 -3.70 55.16 -11.46
CA ALA A 764 -3.99 55.76 -10.16
C ALA A 764 -3.13 57.01 -9.91
N ASP A 765 -1.83 56.98 -10.24
CA ASP A 765 -0.95 58.16 -10.21
C ASP A 765 -1.44 59.29 -11.12
N ALA A 766 -1.90 58.96 -12.34
CA ALA A 766 -2.47 59.94 -13.27
C ALA A 766 -3.77 60.59 -12.74
N ARG A 767 -4.59 59.85 -11.99
CA ARG A 767 -5.82 60.36 -11.35
C ARG A 767 -5.53 61.18 -10.09
N ALA A 768 -4.47 60.88 -9.36
CA ALA A 768 -4.00 61.68 -8.23
C ALA A 768 -3.41 63.02 -8.69
N ALA A 769 -2.63 63.02 -9.77
CA ALA A 769 -2.09 64.25 -10.38
C ALA A 769 -3.21 65.17 -10.94
N ALA A 770 -4.30 64.60 -11.46
CA ALA A 770 -5.44 65.37 -11.98
C ALA A 770 -6.29 66.05 -10.88
N ARG A 771 -6.25 65.56 -9.62
CA ARG A 771 -6.99 66.17 -8.49
C ARG A 771 -6.26 67.35 -7.84
N VAL A 772 -4.97 67.55 -8.11
CA VAL A 772 -4.18 68.66 -7.55
C VAL A 772 -4.19 69.90 -8.49
N GLY A 773 -4.82 69.80 -9.67
CA GLY A 773 -4.76 70.81 -10.74
C GLY A 773 -5.84 71.89 -10.80
N THR A 774 -6.87 71.90 -9.94
CA THR A 774 -7.88 72.97 -9.94
C THR A 774 -7.54 74.03 -8.89
N ARG A 775 -6.67 74.97 -9.27
CA ARG A 775 -6.56 76.28 -8.62
C ARG A 775 -7.59 77.22 -9.22
N VAL A 776 -8.37 77.85 -8.34
CA VAL A 776 -9.23 79.01 -8.58
C VAL A 776 -8.40 80.14 -9.19
N ASP A 777 -8.85 80.66 -10.33
CA ASP A 777 -8.25 81.86 -10.94
C ASP A 777 -9.20 83.05 -10.77
N VAL A 778 -8.73 84.01 -9.97
CA VAL A 778 -9.32 85.32 -9.73
C VAL A 778 -8.91 86.23 -10.91
N ARG A 779 -9.87 86.91 -11.54
CA ARG A 779 -9.58 88.03 -12.46
C ARG A 779 -9.84 89.37 -11.78
N PRO A 780 -8.93 90.36 -11.89
CA PRO A 780 -9.11 91.68 -11.31
C PRO A 780 -9.73 92.68 -12.30
N GLY A 781 -10.60 93.55 -11.78
CA GLY A 781 -10.66 94.97 -12.13
C GLY A 781 -11.70 95.42 -13.18
N GLN A 782 -12.84 95.94 -12.71
CA GLN A 782 -13.47 97.18 -13.19
C GLN A 782 -14.55 97.65 -12.19
N ASP A 783 -14.25 98.75 -11.48
CA ASP A 783 -15.19 99.59 -10.71
C ASP A 783 -15.89 100.60 -11.67
N PRO A 784 -16.83 101.46 -11.23
CA PRO A 784 -17.97 101.27 -10.31
C PRO A 784 -19.28 101.84 -10.94
N GLN A 785 -20.48 101.53 -10.42
CA GLN A 785 -21.65 102.45 -10.38
C GLN A 785 -22.95 101.75 -9.96
N GLY A 786 -23.69 102.40 -9.06
CA GLY A 786 -25.15 102.47 -9.15
C GLY A 786 -25.96 101.54 -8.25
N ALA A 787 -26.34 102.03 -7.07
CA ALA A 787 -27.60 101.68 -6.41
C ALA A 787 -28.81 101.97 -7.35
N PRO A 788 -30.03 101.43 -7.15
CA PRO A 788 -30.78 101.70 -5.92
C PRO A 788 -31.71 100.58 -5.37
N ARG A 789 -32.01 100.77 -4.08
CA ARG A 789 -33.05 100.19 -3.20
C ARG A 789 -32.79 98.83 -2.59
#